data_AF-A0A1E3QPX2-F1
#
_entry.id   AF-A0A1E3QPX2-F1
#
_cell.length_a   1.000
_cell.length_b   1.000
_cell.length_c   1.000
_cell.angle_alpha   90.00
_cell.angle_beta   90.00
_cell.angle_gamma   90.00
#
_symmetry.space_group_name_H-M   'P 1'
#
loop_
_entity.id
_entity.type
_entity.pdbx_description
1 polymer ?
#
loop_
_entity_poly.entity_id
_entity_poly.type
_entity_poly.pdbx_seq_one_letter_code
_entity_poly.pdbx_strand_id
1 'polypeptide(L)'
;MNFLAKKLGTLTGFSIPYNFLGEPLVVESVWKVYHGTKVEDGAKVTIFEFNLKDNANQRNVPLARNAYKKLKSIRFPGILHIVDFIENDSYLYVISEPVTPLRQILVDAEVSPEVKLFGLYQLAKTMRFVNKDAGFVHGNVGVDQIYVTQQGDWKLSGFEMMTNLTSDPDQPIYRFSQPFAVLQPPEAERGMEGIRKAPVKYDSFRFGCLIYELFNGKAYQLRELASTGKIPATLIPAYKRLVASFSLRSTIEMFYHSGETTFFHTPLIHFDAELTELAYGENEAKLAFLANLSAELAQIPQFPPGFVEYKILPELVKLFNTNTEPANTPLILSHILQFSAGLPPTSPEYATLVKPIIFKAFTLADRVTRLQLLNALPLLVTTLTKADISDRVFPQLISGFGDTNETIREETVKSCTLIAPLLTDRQLNNDLLRLLAKSQMDPIPTIRTNTLVVLASVAPSLTASSRPGVLITAFSKGLKDSFTPCKLHALMAFKNAIDHFPPEICCTRVLGVITNCLLDKNYRVRDEARLVFEQYMVKINDEVAKLPRDPKDDEAFDIQLIDAATKSGAKPVESPGTFMSLMKGSMNNRMVISTPPLDSRTGSTVLLVAPTQEASRLSLDEAVDDGWGFDMEDEIEAPVIKPVPTKTAVVPKTRMKLQPKKANVSKLNLNLDMEDDSGWGDGW
;
A
#
# COMPACT_ATOMS: atom_id res chain seq x y z
N MET A 1 4.19 20.36 -25.20
CA MET A 1 4.12 21.53 -24.28
C MET A 1 5.47 22.02 -23.72
N ASN A 2 6.57 21.24 -23.82
CA ASN A 2 7.89 21.62 -23.26
C ASN A 2 8.70 22.68 -24.06
N PHE A 3 8.25 23.10 -25.24
CA PHE A 3 9.00 24.04 -26.08
C PHE A 3 8.78 25.52 -25.68
N LEU A 4 7.61 25.85 -25.12
CA LEU A 4 7.28 27.20 -24.66
C LEU A 4 7.90 27.53 -23.29
N ALA A 5 7.99 26.55 -22.38
CA ALA A 5 8.70 26.71 -21.11
C ALA A 5 10.21 27.02 -21.33
N LYS A 6 10.82 26.40 -22.35
CA LYS A 6 12.21 26.64 -22.73
C LYS A 6 12.44 28.04 -23.32
N LYS A 7 11.42 28.65 -23.94
CA LYS A 7 11.48 30.00 -24.50
C LYS A 7 11.10 31.12 -23.53
N LEU A 8 10.32 30.85 -22.48
CA LEU A 8 10.09 31.86 -21.44
C LEU A 8 11.32 32.05 -20.54
N GLY A 9 12.09 30.99 -20.26
CA GLY A 9 13.33 31.09 -19.48
C GLY A 9 14.48 31.83 -20.18
N THR A 10 14.33 32.17 -21.46
CA THR A 10 15.35 32.89 -22.25
C THR A 10 15.06 34.39 -22.43
N LEU A 11 13.92 34.88 -21.95
CA LEU A 11 13.54 36.30 -22.04
C LEU A 11 13.95 37.13 -20.81
N THR A 12 14.43 36.50 -19.74
CA THR A 12 14.88 37.17 -18.49
C THR A 12 16.39 37.06 -18.25
N GLY A 13 17.21 37.10 -19.30
CA GLY A 13 18.59 37.63 -19.25
C GLY A 13 19.68 37.01 -18.35
N PHE A 14 19.41 36.09 -17.41
CA PHE A 14 20.44 35.42 -16.60
C PHE A 14 19.99 34.01 -16.18
N SER A 15 20.72 32.98 -16.61
CA SER A 15 20.42 31.57 -16.27
C SER A 15 20.96 31.23 -14.87
N ILE A 16 20.12 31.36 -13.85
CA ILE A 16 20.39 30.69 -12.56
C ILE A 16 20.25 29.16 -12.74
N PRO A 17 20.90 28.31 -11.91
CA PRO A 17 20.87 26.85 -12.06
C PRO A 17 19.53 26.21 -11.62
N TYR A 18 18.42 26.92 -11.84
CA TYR A 18 17.07 26.54 -11.46
C TYR A 18 16.07 26.85 -12.58
N ASN A 19 15.14 25.94 -12.83
CA ASN A 19 14.02 26.12 -13.74
C ASN A 19 12.81 26.60 -12.95
N PHE A 20 12.12 27.63 -13.45
CA PHE A 20 10.85 28.10 -12.91
C PHE A 20 9.71 27.25 -13.46
N LEU A 21 8.73 26.93 -12.61
CA LEU A 21 7.56 26.14 -12.95
C LEU A 21 6.28 26.97 -12.77
N GLY A 22 5.52 27.12 -13.85
CA GLY A 22 4.22 27.80 -13.81
C GLY A 22 4.30 29.31 -13.57
N GLU A 23 3.17 29.87 -13.13
CA GLU A 23 3.03 31.27 -12.73
C GLU A 23 3.47 31.48 -11.27
N PRO A 24 3.80 32.72 -10.86
CA PRO A 24 4.13 33.00 -9.46
C PRO A 24 2.94 32.70 -8.55
N LEU A 25 3.24 32.18 -7.35
CA LEU A 25 2.28 31.97 -6.28
C LEU A 25 1.72 33.30 -5.78
N VAL A 26 0.43 33.28 -5.42
CA VAL A 26 -0.25 34.45 -4.86
C VAL A 26 0.07 34.55 -3.38
N VAL A 27 1.03 35.40 -3.02
CA VAL A 27 1.45 35.66 -1.63
C VAL A 27 1.55 37.15 -1.36
N GLU A 28 1.15 37.59 -0.15
CA GLU A 28 1.41 38.97 0.31
C GLU A 28 2.86 39.09 0.81
N SER A 29 3.81 39.25 -0.12
CA SER A 29 5.24 39.35 0.17
C SER A 29 5.95 40.36 -0.74
N VAL A 30 7.15 40.81 -0.35
CA VAL A 30 8.03 41.56 -1.25
C VAL A 30 8.63 40.67 -2.35
N TRP A 31 8.66 39.36 -2.10
CA TRP A 31 9.19 38.36 -3.01
C TRP A 31 8.11 37.87 -3.97
N LYS A 32 8.47 37.69 -5.25
CA LYS A 32 7.70 36.84 -6.16
C LYS A 32 8.11 35.39 -5.93
N VAL A 33 7.16 34.53 -5.60
CA VAL A 33 7.44 33.15 -5.21
C VAL A 33 7.02 32.21 -6.33
N TYR A 34 7.87 31.25 -6.68
CA TYR A 34 7.63 30.29 -7.75
C TYR A 34 7.93 28.89 -7.27
N HIS A 35 7.23 27.90 -7.81
CA HIS A 35 7.74 26.54 -7.80
C HIS A 35 8.89 26.41 -8.79
N GLY A 36 9.84 25.52 -8.51
CA GLY A 36 10.98 25.32 -9.38
C GLY A 36 11.61 23.94 -9.27
N THR A 37 12.58 23.68 -10.15
CA THR A 37 13.46 22.51 -10.05
C THR A 37 14.91 22.90 -10.26
N LYS A 38 15.81 22.25 -9.54
CA LYS A 38 17.25 22.38 -9.77
C LYS A 38 17.61 21.72 -11.11
N VAL A 39 18.44 22.38 -11.92
CA VAL A 39 18.78 21.92 -13.28
C VAL A 39 19.58 20.62 -13.28
N GLU A 40 20.39 20.40 -12.24
CA GLU A 40 21.32 19.28 -12.12
C GLU A 40 20.61 17.92 -11.90
N ASP A 41 19.72 17.85 -10.92
CA ASP A 41 19.10 16.62 -10.43
C ASP A 41 17.57 16.60 -10.55
N GLY A 42 16.95 17.72 -10.97
CA GLY A 42 15.51 17.87 -11.02
C GLY A 42 14.83 18.00 -9.65
N ALA A 43 15.59 18.19 -8.56
CA ALA A 43 15.04 18.33 -7.22
C ALA A 43 14.08 19.53 -7.16
N LYS A 44 12.88 19.30 -6.59
CA LYS A 44 11.85 20.33 -6.43
C LYS A 44 12.32 21.36 -5.40
N VAL A 45 12.11 22.64 -5.69
CA VAL A 45 12.46 23.77 -4.83
C VAL A 45 11.38 24.85 -4.90
N THR A 46 11.45 25.81 -3.99
CA THR A 46 10.68 27.06 -4.07
C THR A 46 11.64 28.22 -4.28
N ILE A 47 11.35 29.06 -5.27
CA ILE A 47 12.22 30.17 -5.70
C ILE A 47 11.56 31.48 -5.29
N PHE A 48 12.24 32.26 -4.45
CA PHE A 48 11.86 33.60 -4.07
C PHE A 48 12.70 34.58 -4.87
N GLU A 49 12.07 35.33 -5.77
CA GLU A 49 12.71 36.32 -6.64
C GLU A 49 12.39 37.75 -6.16
N PHE A 50 13.40 38.60 -6.11
CA PHE A 50 13.24 40.04 -5.94
C PHE A 50 14.02 40.81 -7.01
N ASN A 51 13.34 41.65 -7.78
CA ASN A 51 13.97 42.49 -8.81
C ASN A 51 14.46 43.81 -8.21
N LEU A 52 15.77 44.02 -8.22
CA LEU A 52 16.46 45.21 -7.70
C LEU A 52 16.34 46.44 -8.62
N LYS A 53 16.05 46.24 -9.90
CA LYS A 53 15.98 47.31 -10.92
C LYS A 53 14.55 47.78 -11.20
N ASP A 54 13.55 47.07 -10.70
CA ASP A 54 12.15 47.47 -10.84
C ASP A 54 11.89 48.72 -9.97
N ASN A 55 11.49 49.82 -10.62
CA ASN A 55 11.18 51.07 -9.94
C ASN A 55 10.08 50.90 -8.88
N ALA A 56 9.14 49.97 -9.06
CA ALA A 56 8.11 49.69 -8.07
C ALA A 56 8.67 49.08 -6.76
N ASN A 57 9.84 48.43 -6.86
CA ASN A 57 10.49 47.74 -5.75
C ASN A 57 11.48 48.63 -4.99
N GLN A 58 11.81 49.83 -5.47
CA GLN A 58 12.87 50.66 -4.90
C GLN A 58 12.70 50.90 -3.39
N ARG A 59 11.46 51.10 -2.93
CA ARG A 59 11.12 51.26 -1.50
C ARG A 59 11.30 49.99 -0.66
N ASN A 60 11.26 48.82 -1.29
CA ASN A 60 11.36 47.51 -0.68
C ASN A 60 12.77 46.92 -0.76
N VAL A 61 13.71 47.55 -1.50
CA VAL A 61 15.10 47.07 -1.61
C VAL A 61 15.77 46.87 -0.24
N PRO A 62 15.70 47.82 0.72
CA PRO A 62 16.32 47.63 2.05
C PRO A 62 15.75 46.43 2.80
N LEU A 63 14.45 46.20 2.67
CA LEU A 63 13.70 45.12 3.30
C LEU A 63 14.10 43.75 2.72
N ALA A 64 14.14 43.65 1.39
CA ALA A 64 14.58 42.43 0.70
C ALA A 64 16.05 42.10 1.03
N ARG A 65 16.93 43.10 1.07
CA ARG A 65 18.33 42.90 1.46
C ARG A 65 18.48 42.48 2.93
N ASN A 66 17.67 43.04 3.82
CA ASN A 66 17.66 42.61 5.22
C ASN A 66 17.23 41.13 5.33
N ALA A 67 16.09 40.75 4.73
CA ALA A 67 15.62 39.37 4.73
C ALA A 67 16.69 38.41 4.15
N TYR A 68 17.28 38.76 3.01
CA TYR A 68 18.36 37.98 2.38
C TYR A 68 19.56 37.77 3.31
N LYS A 69 19.99 38.82 4.03
CA LYS A 69 21.07 38.72 5.03
C LYS A 69 20.68 37.88 6.24
N LYS A 70 19.48 38.06 6.79
CA LYS A 70 19.01 37.35 7.99
C LYS A 70 18.85 35.86 7.74
N LEU A 71 18.23 35.48 6.61
CA LEU A 71 18.08 34.09 6.17
C LEU A 71 19.44 33.38 6.00
N LYS A 72 20.50 34.09 5.58
CA LYS A 72 21.85 33.52 5.52
C LYS A 72 22.45 33.24 6.89
N SER A 73 22.13 34.06 7.89
CA SER A 73 22.80 34.06 9.19
C SER A 73 22.10 33.24 10.29
N ILE A 74 20.78 33.08 10.23
CA ILE A 74 20.01 32.44 11.29
C ILE A 74 19.51 31.10 10.79
N ARG A 75 19.87 30.03 11.52
CA ARG A 75 19.42 28.66 11.24
C ARG A 75 18.75 28.08 12.47
N PHE A 76 17.51 27.63 12.30
CA PHE A 76 16.74 26.95 13.32
C PHE A 76 15.73 26.02 12.63
N PRO A 77 15.40 24.82 13.16
CA PRO A 77 14.54 23.86 12.47
C PRO A 77 13.16 24.38 12.04
N GLY A 78 12.58 25.32 12.78
CA GLY A 78 11.29 25.93 12.44
C GLY A 78 11.39 27.20 11.59
N ILE A 79 12.58 27.62 11.18
CA ILE A 79 12.79 28.67 10.18
C ILE A 79 12.85 28.01 8.79
N LEU A 80 12.31 28.68 7.76
CA LEU A 80 12.32 28.19 6.38
C LEU A 80 13.75 27.82 5.95
N HIS A 81 13.95 26.55 5.57
CA HIS A 81 15.26 26.07 5.19
C HIS A 81 15.65 26.54 3.78
N ILE A 82 16.74 27.30 3.69
CA ILE A 82 17.26 27.81 2.43
C ILE A 82 18.35 26.89 1.90
N VAL A 83 18.17 26.43 0.67
CA VAL A 83 19.07 25.57 -0.09
C VAL A 83 20.18 26.40 -0.75
N ASP A 84 19.83 27.53 -1.37
CA ASP A 84 20.79 28.37 -2.10
C ASP A 84 20.41 29.85 -2.08
N PHE A 85 21.41 30.71 -2.27
CA PHE A 85 21.28 32.16 -2.35
C PHE A 85 22.06 32.70 -3.53
N ILE A 86 21.37 33.37 -4.46
CA ILE A 86 21.99 33.96 -5.64
C ILE A 86 21.74 35.46 -5.65
N GLU A 87 22.77 36.24 -5.91
CA GLU A 87 22.69 37.68 -6.05
C GLU A 87 23.41 38.09 -7.34
N ASN A 88 22.75 38.94 -8.13
CA ASN A 88 23.35 39.60 -9.28
C ASN A 88 22.93 41.08 -9.30
N ASP A 89 23.41 41.84 -10.28
CA ASP A 89 23.14 43.29 -10.38
C ASP A 89 21.65 43.64 -10.51
N SER A 90 20.80 42.68 -10.90
CA SER A 90 19.38 42.91 -11.19
C SER A 90 18.44 42.20 -10.23
N TYR A 91 18.86 41.13 -9.57
CA TYR A 91 17.99 40.25 -8.78
C TYR A 91 18.66 39.70 -7.52
N LEU A 92 17.82 39.47 -6.52
CA LEU A 92 18.09 38.58 -5.39
C LEU A 92 17.22 37.34 -5.53
N TYR A 93 17.84 36.17 -5.42
CA TYR A 93 17.15 34.89 -5.37
C TYR A 93 17.46 34.18 -4.05
N VAL A 94 16.39 33.75 -3.38
CA VAL A 94 16.47 32.83 -2.23
C VAL A 94 15.79 31.53 -2.66
N ILE A 95 16.50 30.42 -2.60
CA ILE A 95 15.99 29.11 -3.02
C ILE A 95 15.79 28.25 -1.79
N SER A 96 14.54 27.90 -1.47
CA SER A 96 14.24 27.06 -0.30
C SER A 96 13.95 25.61 -0.69
N GLU A 97 13.80 24.78 0.34
CA GLU A 97 13.12 23.49 0.22
C GLU A 97 11.72 23.66 -0.43
N PRO A 98 11.15 22.61 -1.04
CA PRO A 98 9.82 22.69 -1.64
C PRO A 98 8.77 22.93 -0.55
N VAL A 99 8.06 24.05 -0.64
CA VAL A 99 7.06 24.48 0.34
C VAL A 99 5.81 25.03 -0.33
N THR A 100 4.71 25.02 0.40
CA THR A 100 3.43 25.64 0.01
C THR A 100 3.10 26.77 0.99
N PRO A 101 2.68 27.96 0.53
CA PRO A 101 2.24 29.03 1.42
C PRO A 101 1.07 28.57 2.31
N LEU A 102 1.09 28.88 3.61
CA LEU A 102 0.04 28.47 4.53
C LEU A 102 -1.34 29.00 4.11
N ARG A 103 -1.40 30.24 3.60
CA ARG A 103 -2.64 30.83 3.09
C ARG A 103 -3.33 29.94 2.05
N GLN A 104 -2.54 29.38 1.13
CA GLN A 104 -3.06 28.50 0.10
C GLN A 104 -3.67 27.24 0.71
N ILE A 105 -2.98 26.61 1.67
CA ILE A 105 -3.50 25.40 2.35
C ILE A 105 -4.80 25.67 3.09
N LEU A 106 -4.91 26.83 3.76
CA LEU A 106 -6.13 27.24 4.47
C LEU A 106 -7.33 27.51 3.53
N VAL A 107 -7.07 27.79 2.24
CA VAL A 107 -8.09 28.00 1.21
C VAL A 107 -8.45 26.68 0.53
N ASP A 108 -7.46 25.86 0.21
CA ASP A 108 -7.61 24.64 -0.57
C ASP A 108 -8.26 23.50 0.25
N ALA A 109 -8.10 23.50 1.57
CA ALA A 109 -8.58 22.44 2.44
C ALA A 109 -9.10 22.94 3.80
N GLU A 110 -10.04 22.20 4.38
CA GLU A 110 -10.42 22.39 5.77
C GLU A 110 -9.35 21.80 6.70
N VAL A 111 -8.62 22.69 7.38
CA VAL A 111 -7.60 22.34 8.36
C VAL A 111 -8.24 22.26 9.74
N SER A 112 -8.17 21.10 10.40
CA SER A 112 -8.73 20.89 11.73
C SER A 112 -8.08 21.81 12.79
N PRO A 113 -8.79 22.08 13.91
CA PRO A 113 -8.23 22.81 15.04
C PRO A 113 -6.95 22.19 15.60
N GLU A 114 -6.82 20.86 15.56
CA GLU A 114 -5.64 20.15 16.06
C GLU A 114 -4.41 20.38 15.18
N VAL A 115 -4.55 20.32 13.85
CA VAL A 115 -3.46 20.66 12.92
C VAL A 115 -3.05 22.13 13.06
N LYS A 116 -4.01 23.04 13.29
CA LYS A 116 -3.70 24.45 13.60
C LYS A 116 -2.94 24.61 14.90
N LEU A 117 -3.30 23.87 15.95
CA LEU A 117 -2.58 23.86 17.23
C LEU A 117 -1.15 23.29 17.08
N PHE A 118 -0.98 22.22 16.30
CA PHE A 118 0.32 21.65 15.95
C PHE A 118 1.22 22.69 15.24
N GLY A 119 0.68 23.38 14.23
CA GLY A 119 1.37 24.47 13.56
C GLY A 119 1.72 25.63 14.50
N LEU A 120 0.78 26.04 15.37
CA LEU A 120 1.01 27.06 16.39
C LEU A 120 2.09 26.67 17.41
N TYR A 121 2.17 25.39 17.78
CA TYR A 121 3.23 24.86 18.65
C TYR A 121 4.61 25.04 17.99
N GLN A 122 4.75 24.62 16.73
CA GLN A 122 5.99 24.76 15.97
C GLN A 122 6.40 26.23 15.80
N LEU A 123 5.45 27.11 15.49
CA LEU A 123 5.70 28.54 15.36
C LEU A 123 6.01 29.23 16.68
N ALA A 124 5.32 28.87 17.78
CA ALA A 124 5.58 29.43 19.10
C ALA A 124 6.99 29.06 19.59
N LYS A 125 7.41 27.80 19.38
CA LYS A 125 8.78 27.33 19.66
C LYS A 125 9.82 28.13 18.88
N THR A 126 9.56 28.36 17.59
CA THR A 126 10.44 29.13 16.70
C THR A 126 10.50 30.61 17.08
N MET A 127 9.36 31.23 17.35
CA MET A 127 9.28 32.63 17.75
C MET A 127 9.90 32.88 19.14
N ARG A 128 9.80 31.92 20.07
CA ARG A 128 10.55 31.94 21.33
C ARG A 128 12.04 32.01 21.06
N PHE A 129 12.58 31.13 20.22
CA PHE A 129 13.99 31.16 19.82
C PHE A 129 14.37 32.51 19.22
N VAL A 130 13.58 33.02 18.26
CA VAL A 130 13.84 34.31 17.61
C VAL A 130 13.90 35.47 18.62
N ASN A 131 12.91 35.58 19.51
CA ASN A 131 12.80 36.68 20.46
C ASN A 131 13.79 36.58 21.62
N LYS A 132 13.96 35.38 22.18
CA LYS A 132 14.68 35.16 23.44
C LYS A 132 16.13 34.76 23.22
N ASP A 133 16.35 33.74 22.40
CA ASP A 133 17.65 33.08 22.28
C ASP A 133 18.53 33.79 21.22
N ALA A 134 17.92 34.22 20.11
CA ALA A 134 18.60 34.96 19.06
C ALA A 134 18.56 36.50 19.26
N GLY A 135 17.70 36.99 20.14
CA GLY A 135 17.62 38.42 20.49
C GLY A 135 17.08 39.33 19.37
N PHE A 136 16.22 38.79 18.49
CA PHE A 136 15.62 39.52 17.39
C PHE A 136 14.13 39.80 17.62
N VAL A 137 13.67 40.93 17.11
CA VAL A 137 12.25 41.18 16.85
C VAL A 137 11.97 40.74 15.42
N HIS A 138 10.98 39.89 15.20
CA HIS A 138 10.60 39.42 13.88
C HIS A 138 9.93 40.52 13.05
N GLY A 139 8.94 41.21 13.62
CA GLY A 139 8.27 42.37 13.04
C GLY A 139 7.20 42.06 11.99
N ASN A 140 7.19 40.86 11.38
CA ASN A 140 6.26 40.53 10.29
C ASN A 140 5.49 39.20 10.48
N VAL A 141 5.16 38.80 11.72
CA VAL A 141 4.43 37.53 11.91
C VAL A 141 3.00 37.64 11.36
N GLY A 142 2.60 36.67 10.55
CA GLY A 142 1.27 36.55 9.93
C GLY A 142 1.17 35.32 9.02
N VAL A 143 -0.05 34.99 8.56
CA VAL A 143 -0.32 33.80 7.74
C VAL A 143 0.51 33.77 6.46
N ASP A 144 0.71 34.92 5.81
CA ASP A 144 1.49 35.02 4.55
C ASP A 144 2.97 34.72 4.70
N GLN A 145 3.50 34.81 5.92
CA GLN A 145 4.92 34.58 6.20
C GLN A 145 5.20 33.18 6.73
N ILE A 146 4.20 32.30 6.67
CA ILE A 146 4.33 30.91 7.08
C ILE A 146 4.22 30.03 5.85
N TYR A 147 5.17 29.10 5.74
CA TYR A 147 5.25 28.13 4.66
C TYR A 147 5.16 26.73 5.27
N VAL A 148 4.54 25.80 4.57
CA VAL A 148 4.39 24.42 5.02
C VAL A 148 5.24 23.53 4.14
N THR A 149 6.08 22.69 4.75
CA THR A 149 6.91 21.72 4.03
C THR A 149 6.07 20.58 3.48
N GLN A 150 6.66 19.77 2.60
CA GLN A 150 6.03 18.53 2.15
C GLN A 150 5.67 17.59 3.31
N GLN A 151 6.37 17.67 4.45
CA GLN A 151 6.09 16.85 5.64
C GLN A 151 4.98 17.43 6.54
N GLY A 152 4.40 18.57 6.17
CA GLY A 152 3.37 19.23 6.95
C GLY A 152 3.88 20.14 8.08
N ASP A 153 5.20 20.36 8.18
CA ASP A 153 5.77 21.25 9.19
C ASP A 153 5.62 22.72 8.79
N TRP A 154 5.22 23.57 9.74
CA TRP A 154 5.09 25.00 9.56
C TRP A 154 6.42 25.70 9.83
N LYS A 155 6.91 26.40 8.82
CA LYS A 155 8.17 27.14 8.83
C LYS A 155 7.93 28.64 8.81
N LEU A 156 8.65 29.35 9.66
CA LEU A 156 8.64 30.81 9.75
C LEU A 156 9.55 31.43 8.68
N SER A 157 9.01 32.43 7.97
CA SER A 157 9.70 33.33 7.06
C SER A 157 9.28 34.78 7.37
N GLY A 158 9.53 35.73 6.46
CA GLY A 158 9.13 37.13 6.62
C GLY A 158 10.14 37.97 7.39
N PHE A 159 11.44 37.74 7.16
CA PHE A 159 12.51 38.42 7.89
C PHE A 159 12.85 39.82 7.36
N GLU A 160 11.97 40.43 6.56
CA GLU A 160 12.21 41.75 5.96
C GLU A 160 12.41 42.83 7.04
N MET A 161 11.58 42.78 8.08
CA MET A 161 11.61 43.73 9.20
C MET A 161 12.41 43.22 10.41
N MET A 162 12.99 42.03 10.31
CA MET A 162 13.66 41.41 11.44
C MET A 162 14.83 42.28 11.92
N THR A 163 14.81 42.61 13.21
CA THR A 163 15.70 43.63 13.79
C THR A 163 16.30 43.15 15.11
N ASN A 164 17.62 43.22 15.22
CA ASN A 164 18.32 43.19 16.49
C ASN A 164 18.68 44.62 16.89
N LEU A 165 18.23 45.03 18.08
CA LEU A 165 18.36 46.42 18.54
C LEU A 165 19.81 46.85 18.76
N THR A 166 20.71 45.89 18.96
CA THR A 166 22.12 46.13 19.27
C THR A 166 22.99 46.05 18.01
N SER A 167 22.74 45.10 17.12
CA SER A 167 23.62 44.82 15.98
C SER A 167 23.14 45.38 14.63
N ASP A 168 21.87 45.78 14.49
CA ASP A 168 21.36 46.32 13.25
C ASP A 168 21.28 47.87 13.31
N PRO A 169 22.14 48.60 12.57
CA PRO A 169 22.17 50.07 12.63
C PRO A 169 20.93 50.72 12.01
N ASP A 170 20.34 50.06 11.01
CA ASP A 170 19.18 50.60 10.29
C ASP A 170 17.84 50.30 10.97
N GLN A 171 17.86 49.39 11.95
CA GLN A 171 16.70 48.91 12.70
C GLN A 171 15.41 48.87 11.84
N PRO A 172 15.33 47.99 10.82
CA PRO A 172 14.33 48.04 9.75
C PRO A 172 12.87 48.16 10.21
N ILE A 173 12.52 47.53 11.35
CA ILE A 173 11.19 47.63 11.94
C ILE A 173 10.76 49.08 12.27
N TYR A 174 11.69 49.98 12.60
CA TYR A 174 11.36 51.38 12.92
C TYR A 174 11.39 52.29 11.70
N ARG A 175 12.20 51.96 10.68
CA ARG A 175 12.43 52.83 9.51
C ARG A 175 11.59 52.46 8.28
N PHE A 176 11.28 51.18 8.09
CA PHE A 176 10.74 50.64 6.83
C PHE A 176 9.43 49.85 6.99
N SER A 177 8.74 49.97 8.11
CA SER A 177 7.56 49.15 8.50
C SER A 177 6.22 49.55 7.86
N GLN A 178 6.17 50.68 7.18
CA GLN A 178 4.94 51.24 6.60
C GLN A 178 4.15 50.34 5.61
N PRO A 179 4.70 49.29 4.93
CA PRO A 179 3.90 48.52 3.97
C PRO A 179 3.13 47.27 4.47
N PHE A 180 3.40 46.69 5.65
CA PHE A 180 3.09 45.25 5.86
C PHE A 180 2.06 44.87 6.92
N ALA A 181 1.54 45.81 7.72
CA ALA A 181 0.62 45.45 8.79
C ALA A 181 -0.68 46.25 8.72
N VAL A 182 -1.73 45.55 8.27
CA VAL A 182 -3.13 46.02 8.26
C VAL A 182 -3.61 46.38 9.67
N LEU A 183 -3.15 45.64 10.69
CA LEU A 183 -3.51 45.86 12.09
C LEU A 183 -2.27 46.03 12.97
N GLN A 184 -2.26 47.15 13.71
CA GLN A 184 -1.18 47.57 14.60
C GLN A 184 -1.64 47.54 16.06
N PRO A 185 -0.76 47.22 17.03
CA PRO A 185 -1.11 47.38 18.43
C PRO A 185 -1.28 48.87 18.79
N PRO A 186 -2.05 49.20 19.85
CA PRO A 186 -2.35 50.59 20.22
C PRO A 186 -1.10 51.47 20.39
N GLU A 187 -0.01 50.94 20.93
CA GLU A 187 1.24 51.69 21.09
C GLU A 187 1.98 51.99 19.78
N ALA A 188 1.66 51.30 18.67
CA ALA A 188 2.27 51.50 17.36
C ALA A 188 1.41 52.38 16.42
N GLU A 189 0.17 52.74 16.80
CA GLU A 189 -0.74 53.54 15.97
C GLU A 189 -0.17 54.91 15.58
N ARG A 190 0.65 55.51 16.47
CA ARG A 190 1.31 56.80 16.24
C ARG A 190 2.72 56.67 15.67
N GLY A 191 3.11 55.47 15.26
CA GLY A 191 4.43 55.14 14.73
C GLY A 191 5.15 54.08 15.56
N MET A 192 6.13 53.43 14.93
CA MET A 192 6.85 52.29 15.50
C MET A 192 7.77 52.65 16.67
N GLU A 193 8.02 53.93 16.94
CA GLU A 193 8.83 54.30 18.09
C GLU A 193 8.15 53.93 19.42
N GLY A 194 6.82 53.85 19.44
CA GLY A 194 6.04 53.46 20.62
C GLY A 194 6.29 52.01 21.08
N ILE A 195 6.81 51.14 20.21
CA ILE A 195 7.14 49.75 20.60
C ILE A 195 8.55 49.60 21.20
N ARG A 196 9.41 50.64 21.14
CA ARG A 196 10.82 50.58 21.55
C ARG A 196 11.02 50.10 22.99
N LYS A 197 10.06 50.38 23.88
CA LYS A 197 10.12 49.98 25.30
C LYS A 197 10.12 48.46 25.50
N ALA A 198 9.37 47.72 24.68
CA ALA A 198 9.36 46.25 24.71
C ALA A 198 9.05 45.69 23.31
N PRO A 199 10.04 45.71 22.39
CA PRO A 199 9.79 45.42 20.98
C PRO A 199 9.28 43.99 20.71
N VAL A 200 9.70 43.01 21.53
CA VAL A 200 9.19 41.63 21.44
C VAL A 200 7.69 41.49 21.76
N LYS A 201 7.09 42.46 22.45
CA LYS A 201 5.63 42.49 22.68
C LYS A 201 4.85 42.90 21.43
N TYR A 202 5.51 43.48 20.43
CA TYR A 202 4.94 43.69 19.11
C TYR A 202 4.72 42.36 18.41
N ASP A 203 5.73 41.49 18.38
CA ASP A 203 5.60 40.13 17.85
C ASP A 203 4.53 39.33 18.60
N SER A 204 4.42 39.53 19.91
CA SER A 204 3.38 38.88 20.73
C SER A 204 1.98 39.29 20.29
N PHE A 205 1.75 40.57 20.01
CA PHE A 205 0.47 41.05 19.46
C PHE A 205 0.21 40.49 18.07
N ARG A 206 1.22 40.48 17.19
CA ARG A 206 1.13 39.91 15.84
C ARG A 206 0.84 38.41 15.85
N PHE A 207 1.42 37.67 16.79
CA PHE A 207 1.11 36.26 17.00
C PHE A 207 -0.33 36.06 17.50
N GLY A 208 -0.84 36.97 18.34
CA GLY A 208 -2.26 37.02 18.67
C GLY A 208 -3.15 37.21 17.44
N CYS A 209 -2.79 38.15 16.54
CA CYS A 209 -3.50 38.35 15.28
C CYS A 209 -3.45 37.10 14.38
N LEU A 210 -2.31 36.43 14.32
CA LEU A 210 -2.16 35.15 13.61
C LEU A 210 -3.11 34.09 14.17
N ILE A 211 -3.16 33.90 15.49
CA ILE A 211 -4.10 32.94 16.11
C ILE A 211 -5.53 33.29 15.71
N TYR A 212 -5.92 34.57 15.79
CA TYR A 212 -7.26 34.98 15.37
C TYR A 212 -7.51 34.63 13.90
N GLU A 213 -6.58 34.95 12.99
CA GLU A 213 -6.72 34.68 11.56
C GLU A 213 -6.89 33.19 11.25
N LEU A 214 -6.15 32.31 11.93
CA LEU A 214 -6.25 30.87 11.73
C LEU A 214 -7.63 30.29 12.06
N PHE A 215 -8.34 30.87 13.03
CA PHE A 215 -9.63 30.36 13.49
C PHE A 215 -10.83 31.14 12.94
N ASN A 216 -10.69 32.45 12.73
CA ASN A 216 -11.79 33.36 12.41
C ASN A 216 -11.63 34.08 11.05
N GLY A 217 -10.46 33.98 10.40
CA GLY A 217 -10.13 34.78 9.22
C GLY A 217 -9.50 36.14 9.54
N LYS A 218 -9.08 36.88 8.51
CA LYS A 218 -8.28 38.11 8.65
C LYS A 218 -9.08 39.19 9.41
N ALA A 219 -8.53 39.66 10.52
CA ALA A 219 -9.07 40.80 11.25
C ALA A 219 -8.62 42.11 10.60
N TYR A 220 -9.55 43.05 10.47
CA TYR A 220 -9.26 44.38 9.90
C TYR A 220 -9.27 45.48 10.96
N GLN A 221 -9.82 45.21 12.15
CA GLN A 221 -9.97 46.20 13.22
C GLN A 221 -9.67 45.61 14.60
N LEU A 222 -9.12 46.43 15.50
CA LEU A 222 -8.72 45.99 16.84
C LEU A 222 -9.88 45.42 17.66
N ARG A 223 -11.10 45.96 17.47
CA ARG A 223 -12.30 45.49 18.16
C ARG A 223 -12.69 44.06 17.81
N GLU A 224 -12.33 43.58 16.63
CA GLU A 224 -12.64 42.21 16.18
C GLU A 224 -11.86 41.17 17.00
N LEU A 225 -10.65 41.52 17.45
CA LEU A 225 -9.80 40.68 18.30
C LEU A 225 -10.40 40.43 19.69
N ALA A 226 -11.38 41.24 20.12
CA ALA A 226 -12.09 41.01 21.37
C ALA A 226 -13.04 39.81 21.29
N SER A 227 -13.52 39.46 20.09
CA SER A 227 -14.33 38.27 19.84
C SER A 227 -13.43 37.03 19.83
N THR A 228 -13.84 35.96 20.52
CA THR A 228 -13.08 34.70 20.52
C THR A 228 -13.46 33.79 19.36
N GLY A 229 -14.66 33.94 18.79
CA GLY A 229 -15.13 33.16 17.65
C GLY A 229 -14.89 31.65 17.80
N LYS A 230 -14.19 31.06 16.82
CA LYS A 230 -13.85 29.63 16.73
C LYS A 230 -12.52 29.25 17.41
N ILE A 231 -11.91 30.15 18.18
CA ILE A 231 -10.67 29.84 18.91
C ILE A 231 -10.99 28.79 20.00
N PRO A 232 -10.21 27.69 20.12
CA PRO A 232 -10.42 26.65 21.13
C PRO A 232 -10.45 27.20 22.56
N ALA A 233 -11.37 26.71 23.38
CA ALA A 233 -11.60 27.22 24.74
C ALA A 233 -10.34 27.22 25.62
N THR A 234 -9.50 26.20 25.49
CA THR A 234 -8.22 26.05 26.19
C THR A 234 -7.18 27.09 25.78
N LEU A 235 -7.25 27.60 24.54
CA LEU A 235 -6.32 28.60 23.99
C LEU A 235 -6.77 30.05 24.28
N ILE A 236 -8.08 30.29 24.52
CA ILE A 236 -8.65 31.63 24.73
C ILE A 236 -7.92 32.46 25.79
N PRO A 237 -7.59 31.94 26.99
CA PRO A 237 -6.92 32.75 28.03
C PRO A 237 -5.55 33.26 27.58
N ALA A 238 -4.76 32.40 26.93
CA ALA A 238 -3.44 32.74 26.43
C ALA A 238 -3.52 33.70 25.24
N TYR A 239 -4.45 33.46 24.31
CA TYR A 239 -4.76 34.38 23.20
C TYR A 239 -5.12 35.79 23.72
N LYS A 240 -6.03 35.90 24.69
CA LYS A 240 -6.44 37.20 25.26
C LYS A 240 -5.25 37.95 25.87
N ARG A 241 -4.29 37.25 26.46
CA ARG A 241 -3.06 37.88 26.96
C ARG A 241 -2.13 38.35 25.83
N LEU A 242 -2.13 37.73 24.65
CA LEU A 242 -1.35 38.20 23.50
C LEU A 242 -1.93 39.47 22.86
N VAL A 243 -3.25 39.62 22.84
CA VAL A 243 -3.92 40.81 22.25
C VAL A 243 -4.26 41.90 23.29
N ALA A 244 -3.85 41.71 24.54
CA ALA A 244 -4.08 42.68 25.61
C ALA A 244 -3.32 44.01 25.42
N SER A 245 -3.62 44.97 26.28
CA SER A 245 -2.86 46.23 26.38
C SER A 245 -1.39 45.97 26.70
N PHE A 246 -0.51 46.90 26.30
CA PHE A 246 0.94 46.77 26.41
C PHE A 246 1.44 46.26 27.78
N SER A 247 0.87 46.76 28.88
CA SER A 247 1.27 46.38 30.25
C SER A 247 0.92 44.93 30.59
N LEU A 248 -0.25 44.46 30.16
CA LEU A 248 -0.74 43.11 30.46
C LEU A 248 -0.31 42.06 29.43
N ARG A 249 0.19 42.50 28.27
CA ARG A 249 0.53 41.60 27.17
C ARG A 249 1.67 40.65 27.54
N SER A 250 1.44 39.37 27.35
CA SER A 250 2.45 38.32 27.53
C SER A 250 3.44 38.29 26.36
N THR A 251 4.68 37.87 26.63
CA THR A 251 5.68 37.54 25.60
C THR A 251 5.35 36.17 24.98
N ILE A 252 5.93 35.89 23.80
CA ILE A 252 5.85 34.56 23.18
C ILE A 252 6.44 33.48 24.08
N GLU A 253 7.51 33.78 24.83
CA GLU A 253 8.09 32.86 25.80
C GLU A 253 7.08 32.43 26.86
N MET A 254 6.34 33.36 27.46
CA MET A 254 5.29 33.02 28.42
C MET A 254 4.12 32.28 27.78
N PHE A 255 3.77 32.60 26.53
CA PHE A 255 2.74 31.89 25.78
C PHE A 255 3.15 30.43 25.51
N TYR A 256 4.38 30.19 25.07
CA TYR A 256 4.91 28.87 24.77
C TYR A 256 4.90 27.96 26.01
N HIS A 257 5.49 28.40 27.13
CA HIS A 257 5.52 27.62 28.37
C HIS A 257 4.12 27.39 28.96
N SER A 258 3.20 28.35 28.80
CA SER A 258 1.80 28.14 29.18
C SER A 258 1.14 27.07 28.31
N GLY A 259 1.45 27.04 27.02
CA GLY A 259 0.92 26.04 26.09
C GLY A 259 1.45 24.64 26.37
N GLU A 260 2.74 24.50 26.68
CA GLU A 260 3.40 23.24 27.05
C GLU A 260 2.78 22.54 28.26
N THR A 261 1.99 23.25 29.07
CA THR A 261 1.28 22.71 30.24
C THR A 261 -0.25 22.70 30.06
N THR A 262 -0.76 23.17 28.92
CA THR A 262 -2.20 23.32 28.67
C THR A 262 -2.60 22.93 27.24
N PHE A 263 -2.71 23.89 26.31
CA PHE A 263 -3.34 23.72 25.00
C PHE A 263 -2.44 23.08 23.92
N PHE A 264 -1.15 22.83 24.20
CA PHE A 264 -0.28 22.06 23.31
C PHE A 264 -0.21 20.57 23.64
N HIS A 265 -0.93 20.09 24.67
CA HIS A 265 -1.11 18.66 24.91
C HIS A 265 -2.19 18.10 23.97
N THR A 266 -1.79 17.78 22.75
CA THR A 266 -2.66 17.14 21.74
C THR A 266 -2.04 15.81 21.28
N PRO A 267 -2.86 14.82 20.91
CA PRO A 267 -2.38 13.55 20.35
C PRO A 267 -1.38 13.75 19.20
N LEU A 268 -1.65 14.68 18.27
CA LEU A 268 -0.75 14.96 17.15
C LEU A 268 0.62 15.52 17.58
N ILE A 269 0.67 16.45 18.54
CA ILE A 269 1.95 17.00 19.03
C ILE A 269 2.77 15.93 19.75
N HIS A 270 2.12 15.10 20.56
CA HIS A 270 2.78 13.99 21.26
C HIS A 270 3.36 12.97 20.27
N PHE A 271 2.54 12.56 19.31
CA PHE A 271 2.92 11.63 18.27
C PHE A 271 4.12 12.12 17.44
N ASP A 272 4.15 13.40 17.08
CA ASP A 272 5.27 13.99 16.34
C ASP A 272 6.58 13.95 17.15
N ALA A 273 6.50 14.17 18.46
CA ALA A 273 7.65 14.07 19.35
C ALA A 273 8.16 12.63 19.44
N GLU A 274 7.27 11.67 19.67
CA GLU A 274 7.60 10.24 19.72
C GLU A 274 8.19 9.73 18.40
N LEU A 275 7.61 10.12 17.26
CA LEU A 275 8.12 9.79 15.94
C LEU A 275 9.53 10.36 15.71
N THR A 276 9.81 11.55 16.23
CA THR A 276 11.15 12.17 16.13
C THR A 276 12.17 11.43 17.01
N GLU A 277 11.76 11.00 18.20
CA GLU A 277 12.59 10.24 19.14
C GLU A 277 12.82 8.80 18.65
N LEU A 278 11.88 8.23 17.90
CA LEU A 278 11.94 6.89 17.32
C LEU A 278 13.22 6.67 16.49
N ALA A 279 13.67 7.71 15.77
CA ALA A 279 14.89 7.64 14.97
C ALA A 279 16.15 7.34 15.81
N TYR A 280 16.15 7.74 17.08
CA TYR A 280 17.27 7.62 18.02
C TYR A 280 17.04 6.55 19.09
N GLY A 281 15.81 6.08 19.26
CA GLY A 281 15.44 5.08 20.26
C GLY A 281 16.10 3.72 20.05
N GLU A 282 16.23 2.97 21.15
CA GLU A 282 16.65 1.57 21.13
C GLU A 282 15.58 0.67 20.49
N ASN A 283 15.95 -0.56 20.12
CA ASN A 283 15.02 -1.48 19.45
C ASN A 283 13.76 -1.75 20.28
N GLU A 284 13.89 -1.88 21.60
CA GLU A 284 12.76 -2.12 22.51
C GLU A 284 11.75 -0.96 22.51
N ALA A 285 12.24 0.28 22.55
CA ALA A 285 11.40 1.47 22.46
C ALA A 285 10.71 1.58 21.09
N LYS A 286 11.42 1.24 20.01
CA LYS A 286 10.85 1.19 18.65
C LYS A 286 9.71 0.18 18.54
N LEU A 287 9.82 -0.98 19.18
CA LEU A 287 8.77 -1.99 19.19
C LEU A 287 7.58 -1.59 20.05
N ALA A 288 7.82 -0.98 21.20
CA ALA A 288 6.75 -0.45 22.05
C ALA A 288 5.93 0.60 21.29
N PHE A 289 6.60 1.52 20.59
CA PHE A 289 5.95 2.49 19.71
C PHE A 289 5.13 1.81 18.62
N LEU A 290 5.70 0.87 17.88
CA LEU A 290 4.99 0.17 16.80
C LEU A 290 3.78 -0.63 17.30
N ALA A 291 3.85 -1.21 18.51
CA ALA A 291 2.73 -1.92 19.11
C ALA A 291 1.57 -0.97 19.49
N ASN A 292 1.90 0.24 19.93
CA ASN A 292 0.92 1.25 20.34
C ASN A 292 0.45 2.16 19.19
N LEU A 293 1.18 2.17 18.07
CA LEU A 293 0.96 3.05 16.93
C LEU A 293 -0.52 3.06 16.51
N SER A 294 -1.14 1.90 16.30
CA SER A 294 -2.56 1.82 15.92
C SER A 294 -3.51 2.51 16.92
N ALA A 295 -3.21 2.46 18.22
CA ALA A 295 -4.02 3.09 19.27
C ALA A 295 -3.79 4.61 19.38
N GLU A 296 -2.58 5.08 19.13
CA GLU A 296 -2.26 6.51 19.02
C GLU A 296 -2.93 7.13 17.79
N LEU A 297 -2.90 6.44 16.66
CA LEU A 297 -3.54 6.89 15.42
C LEU A 297 -5.05 7.05 15.57
N ALA A 298 -5.70 6.17 16.33
CA ALA A 298 -7.14 6.26 16.58
C ALA A 298 -7.54 7.55 17.33
N GLN A 299 -6.58 8.20 18.00
CA GLN A 299 -6.80 9.45 18.73
C GLN A 299 -6.53 10.69 17.86
N ILE A 300 -5.88 10.55 16.70
CA ILE A 300 -5.55 11.65 15.79
C ILE A 300 -6.64 11.75 14.71
N PRO A 301 -7.50 12.78 14.74
CA PRO A 301 -8.63 12.90 13.82
C PRO A 301 -8.19 13.22 12.39
N GLN A 302 -7.10 13.99 12.23
CA GLN A 302 -6.59 14.41 10.92
C GLN A 302 -5.09 14.71 11.02
N PHE A 303 -4.32 14.16 10.08
CA PHE A 303 -2.92 14.52 9.89
C PHE A 303 -2.76 15.78 9.04
N PRO A 304 -1.69 16.57 9.24
CA PRO A 304 -1.31 17.60 8.28
C PRO A 304 -1.10 16.99 6.88
N PRO A 305 -1.44 17.69 5.79
CA PRO A 305 -1.18 17.21 4.43
C PRO A 305 0.30 16.87 4.24
N GLY A 306 0.60 15.69 3.69
CA GLY A 306 1.96 15.22 3.45
C GLY A 306 2.66 14.56 4.65
N PHE A 307 2.07 14.62 5.85
CA PHE A 307 2.68 14.08 7.07
C PHE A 307 2.82 12.54 7.00
N VAL A 308 1.85 11.84 6.43
CA VAL A 308 1.91 10.38 6.29
C VAL A 308 2.97 9.98 5.28
N GLU A 309 2.97 10.62 4.12
CA GLU A 309 3.77 10.27 2.94
C GLU A 309 5.24 10.62 3.11
N TYR A 310 5.52 11.76 3.74
CA TYR A 310 6.87 12.31 3.82
C TYR A 310 7.46 12.27 5.23
N LYS A 311 6.69 11.92 6.27
CA LYS A 311 7.20 11.79 7.66
C LYS A 311 7.04 10.37 8.21
N ILE A 312 5.81 9.84 8.27
CA ILE A 312 5.54 8.52 8.87
C ILE A 312 6.09 7.38 8.01
N LEU A 313 5.69 7.31 6.73
CA LEU A 313 6.07 6.21 5.84
C LEU A 313 7.60 6.11 5.67
N PRO A 314 8.36 7.19 5.45
CA PRO A 314 9.81 7.10 5.35
C PRO A 314 10.48 6.49 6.59
N GLU A 315 10.01 6.82 7.80
CA GLU A 315 10.55 6.21 9.01
C GLU A 315 10.16 4.73 9.17
N LEU A 316 8.92 4.35 8.86
CA LEU A 316 8.53 2.94 8.85
C LEU A 316 9.32 2.12 7.82
N VAL A 317 9.56 2.69 6.63
CA VAL A 317 10.39 2.08 5.57
C VAL A 317 11.83 1.92 6.02
N LYS A 318 12.39 2.92 6.71
CA LYS A 318 13.73 2.86 7.30
C LYS A 318 13.78 1.76 8.36
N LEU A 319 12.82 1.71 9.28
CA LEU A 319 12.70 0.65 10.28
C LEU A 319 12.63 -0.74 9.64
N PHE A 320 11.81 -0.94 8.62
CA PHE A 320 11.74 -2.22 7.89
C PHE A 320 13.10 -2.62 7.31
N ASN A 321 13.84 -1.66 6.75
CA ASN A 321 15.13 -1.93 6.11
C ASN A 321 16.27 -2.18 7.10
N THR A 322 16.25 -1.52 8.25
CA THR A 322 17.26 -1.67 9.30
C THR A 322 16.90 -2.72 10.34
N ASN A 323 15.70 -3.31 10.27
CA ASN A 323 15.24 -4.30 11.23
C ASN A 323 16.16 -5.53 11.26
N THR A 324 16.71 -5.84 12.44
CA THR A 324 17.55 -7.01 12.68
C THR A 324 16.78 -8.21 13.24
N GLU A 325 15.53 -8.01 13.66
CA GLU A 325 14.71 -9.02 14.32
C GLU A 325 13.53 -9.44 13.44
N PRO A 326 13.58 -10.61 12.79
CA PRO A 326 12.56 -11.03 11.83
C PRO A 326 11.13 -11.04 12.38
N ALA A 327 10.96 -11.31 13.68
CA ALA A 327 9.67 -11.34 14.38
C ALA A 327 8.88 -10.02 14.30
N ASN A 328 9.58 -8.89 14.13
CA ASN A 328 8.95 -7.56 14.09
C ASN A 328 8.54 -7.15 12.67
N THR A 329 9.02 -7.87 11.66
CA THR A 329 8.77 -7.57 10.25
C THR A 329 7.27 -7.53 9.90
N PRO A 330 6.44 -8.49 10.35
CA PRO A 330 5.01 -8.46 10.06
C PRO A 330 4.33 -7.19 10.60
N LEU A 331 4.67 -6.78 11.83
CA LEU A 331 4.10 -5.60 12.47
C LEU A 331 4.53 -4.32 11.75
N ILE A 332 5.78 -4.19 11.34
CA ILE A 332 6.23 -3.02 10.58
C ILE A 332 5.52 -2.99 9.22
N LEU A 333 5.43 -4.15 8.55
CA LEU A 333 4.75 -4.28 7.26
C LEU A 333 3.26 -3.94 7.36
N SER A 334 2.56 -4.28 8.46
CA SER A 334 1.12 -3.96 8.61
C SER A 334 0.91 -2.46 8.59
N HIS A 335 1.74 -1.72 9.33
CA HIS A 335 1.66 -0.28 9.39
C HIS A 335 2.01 0.34 8.04
N ILE A 336 3.06 -0.12 7.36
CA ILE A 336 3.41 0.37 6.00
C ILE A 336 2.24 0.19 5.04
N LEU A 337 1.63 -1.01 5.02
CA LEU A 337 0.50 -1.29 4.13
C LEU A 337 -0.72 -0.43 4.49
N GLN A 338 -1.03 -0.28 5.77
CA GLN A 338 -2.12 0.57 6.27
C GLN A 338 -1.95 2.03 5.84
N PHE A 339 -0.77 2.63 6.05
CA PHE A 339 -0.51 4.01 5.66
C PHE A 339 -0.42 4.20 4.15
N SER A 340 0.02 3.16 3.42
CA SER A 340 0.05 3.22 1.96
C SER A 340 -1.32 3.12 1.31
N ALA A 341 -2.37 2.69 2.01
CA ALA A 341 -3.70 2.52 1.45
C ALA A 341 -4.35 3.84 1.00
N GLY A 342 -3.97 4.97 1.62
CA GLY A 342 -4.42 6.32 1.24
C GLY A 342 -3.65 6.93 0.07
N LEU A 343 -2.53 6.32 -0.34
CA LEU A 343 -1.69 6.84 -1.41
C LEU A 343 -2.22 6.44 -2.79
N PRO A 344 -2.24 7.37 -3.78
CA PRO A 344 -2.49 7.01 -5.15
C PRO A 344 -1.43 6.00 -5.65
N PRO A 345 -1.81 4.87 -6.27
CA PRO A 345 -0.85 3.86 -6.73
C PRO A 345 0.16 4.37 -7.77
N THR A 346 -0.20 5.43 -8.49
CA THR A 346 0.63 6.11 -9.48
C THR A 346 1.52 7.20 -8.89
N SER A 347 1.44 7.46 -7.57
CA SER A 347 2.25 8.50 -6.94
C SER A 347 3.72 8.08 -6.91
N PRO A 348 4.66 9.04 -7.05
CA PRO A 348 6.07 8.74 -6.90
C PRO A 348 6.38 8.19 -5.51
N GLU A 349 5.70 8.66 -4.47
CA GLU A 349 5.86 8.20 -3.08
C GLU A 349 5.55 6.70 -2.96
N TYR A 350 4.44 6.22 -3.54
CA TYR A 350 4.09 4.80 -3.53
C TYR A 350 5.13 3.96 -4.28
N ALA A 351 5.58 4.46 -5.45
CA ALA A 351 6.57 3.78 -6.27
C ALA A 351 7.95 3.68 -5.60
N THR A 352 8.39 4.71 -4.88
CA THR A 352 9.73 4.75 -4.28
C THR A 352 9.78 4.21 -2.86
N LEU A 353 8.72 4.38 -2.06
CA LEU A 353 8.71 3.98 -0.64
C LEU A 353 8.05 2.63 -0.43
N VAL A 354 6.91 2.36 -1.08
CA VAL A 354 6.04 1.23 -0.73
C VAL A 354 6.35 0.00 -1.58
N LYS A 355 6.39 0.14 -2.91
CA LYS A 355 6.64 -0.98 -3.83
C LYS A 355 7.91 -1.78 -3.48
N PRO A 356 9.08 -1.16 -3.26
CA PRO A 356 10.30 -1.92 -2.95
C PRO A 356 10.17 -2.77 -1.69
N ILE A 357 9.42 -2.29 -0.70
CA ILE A 357 9.16 -3.00 0.56
C ILE A 357 8.24 -4.19 0.35
N ILE A 358 7.15 -4.03 -0.41
CA ILE A 358 6.27 -5.15 -0.77
C ILE A 358 7.08 -6.27 -1.44
N PHE A 359 7.88 -5.93 -2.44
CA PHE A 359 8.67 -6.93 -3.16
C PHE A 359 9.73 -7.59 -2.28
N LYS A 360 10.41 -6.81 -1.42
CA LYS A 360 11.36 -7.36 -0.45
C LYS A 360 10.64 -8.28 0.54
N ALA A 361 9.46 -7.92 1.03
CA ALA A 361 8.68 -8.73 1.95
C ALA A 361 8.31 -10.09 1.34
N PHE A 362 7.93 -10.15 0.05
CA PHE A 362 7.65 -11.42 -0.63
C PHE A 362 8.87 -12.36 -0.68
N THR A 363 10.10 -11.84 -0.63
CA THR A 363 11.31 -12.68 -0.62
C THR A 363 11.66 -13.24 0.77
N LEU A 364 10.97 -12.81 1.83
CA LEU A 364 11.23 -13.26 3.18
C LEU A 364 10.64 -14.66 3.42
N ALA A 365 11.39 -15.51 4.12
CA ALA A 365 10.98 -16.87 4.46
C ALA A 365 10.00 -16.94 5.64
N ASP A 366 9.74 -15.82 6.32
CA ASP A 366 8.87 -15.78 7.49
C ASP A 366 7.40 -16.05 7.14
N ARG A 367 6.79 -16.99 7.87
CA ARG A 367 5.44 -17.47 7.61
C ARG A 367 4.36 -16.46 7.98
N VAL A 368 4.58 -15.68 9.03
CA VAL A 368 3.61 -14.66 9.47
C VAL A 368 3.56 -13.54 8.44
N THR A 369 4.72 -13.08 7.98
CA THR A 369 4.87 -12.12 6.88
C THR A 369 4.18 -12.63 5.60
N ARG A 370 4.37 -13.91 5.26
CA ARG A 370 3.70 -14.51 4.09
C ARG A 370 2.18 -14.51 4.20
N LEU A 371 1.62 -14.95 5.33
CA LEU A 371 0.17 -14.93 5.55
C LEU A 371 -0.39 -13.50 5.48
N GLN A 372 0.33 -12.54 6.03
CA GLN A 372 -0.05 -11.14 5.96
C GLN A 372 -0.05 -10.60 4.51
N LEU A 373 0.96 -10.95 3.71
CA LEU A 373 1.01 -10.58 2.29
C LEU A 373 -0.14 -11.23 1.50
N LEU A 374 -0.49 -12.48 1.80
CA LEU A 374 -1.65 -13.15 1.22
C LEU A 374 -2.96 -12.42 1.58
N ASN A 375 -3.14 -12.04 2.83
CA ASN A 375 -4.30 -11.27 3.29
C ASN A 375 -4.36 -9.86 2.68
N ALA A 376 -3.21 -9.25 2.40
CA ALA A 376 -3.13 -7.94 1.77
C ALA A 376 -3.28 -8.00 0.24
N LEU A 377 -3.22 -9.19 -0.37
CA LEU A 377 -3.20 -9.35 -1.82
C LEU A 377 -4.41 -8.70 -2.55
N PRO A 378 -5.65 -8.73 -2.02
CA PRO A 378 -6.78 -8.02 -2.64
C PRO A 378 -6.53 -6.52 -2.83
N LEU A 379 -5.81 -5.88 -1.90
CA LEU A 379 -5.39 -4.49 -2.05
C LEU A 379 -4.24 -4.39 -3.06
N LEU A 380 -3.22 -5.24 -2.93
CA LEU A 380 -2.02 -5.18 -3.76
C LEU A 380 -2.29 -5.36 -5.25
N VAL A 381 -3.25 -6.21 -5.65
CA VAL A 381 -3.61 -6.39 -7.07
C VAL A 381 -4.23 -5.14 -7.69
N THR A 382 -4.75 -4.21 -6.88
CA THR A 382 -5.29 -2.93 -7.37
C THR A 382 -4.24 -1.83 -7.45
N THR A 383 -3.12 -1.97 -6.74
CA THR A 383 -2.08 -0.94 -6.64
C THR A 383 -0.81 -1.28 -7.42
N LEU A 384 -0.55 -2.56 -7.65
CA LEU A 384 0.59 -3.05 -8.42
C LEU A 384 0.24 -3.19 -9.90
N THR A 385 1.22 -3.01 -10.77
CA THR A 385 1.03 -3.22 -12.21
C THR A 385 1.01 -4.71 -12.56
N LYS A 386 0.52 -5.04 -13.76
CA LYS A 386 0.58 -6.42 -14.28
C LYS A 386 2.01 -7.00 -14.24
N ALA A 387 2.99 -6.21 -14.68
CA ALA A 387 4.41 -6.59 -14.67
C ALA A 387 4.95 -6.77 -13.23
N ASP A 388 4.55 -5.92 -12.30
CA ASP A 388 4.92 -6.06 -10.89
C ASP A 388 4.44 -7.41 -10.33
N ILE A 389 3.21 -7.81 -10.65
CA ILE A 389 2.63 -9.08 -10.20
C ILE A 389 3.31 -10.27 -10.91
N SER A 390 3.39 -10.26 -12.24
CA SER A 390 3.93 -11.37 -13.02
C SER A 390 5.41 -11.62 -12.74
N ASP A 391 6.22 -10.57 -12.65
CA ASP A 391 7.68 -10.72 -12.70
C ASP A 391 8.30 -10.75 -11.30
N ARG A 392 7.59 -10.23 -10.29
CA ARG A 392 8.15 -10.05 -8.94
C ARG A 392 7.35 -10.72 -7.84
N VAL A 393 6.02 -10.70 -7.89
CA VAL A 393 5.18 -11.28 -6.84
C VAL A 393 4.94 -12.77 -7.11
N PHE A 394 4.50 -13.14 -8.30
CA PHE A 394 4.16 -14.52 -8.65
C PHE A 394 5.32 -15.51 -8.41
N PRO A 395 6.58 -15.23 -8.81
CA PRO A 395 7.69 -16.17 -8.57
C PRO A 395 7.95 -16.45 -7.09
N GLN A 396 7.62 -15.53 -6.20
CA GLN A 396 7.75 -15.71 -4.75
C GLN A 396 6.53 -16.41 -4.16
N LEU A 397 5.34 -16.07 -4.65
CA LEU A 397 4.06 -16.59 -4.21
C LEU A 397 3.94 -18.11 -4.41
N ILE A 398 4.46 -18.64 -5.53
CA ILE A 398 4.36 -20.07 -5.85
C ILE A 398 5.03 -20.98 -4.82
N SER A 399 5.99 -20.48 -4.04
CA SER A 399 6.61 -21.25 -2.94
C SER A 399 5.60 -21.63 -1.84
N GLY A 400 4.50 -20.87 -1.73
CA GLY A 400 3.44 -21.13 -0.75
C GLY A 400 2.67 -22.41 -1.03
N PHE A 401 2.66 -22.91 -2.27
CA PHE A 401 2.00 -24.17 -2.63
C PHE A 401 2.62 -25.39 -1.94
N GLY A 402 3.93 -25.34 -1.67
CA GLY A 402 4.68 -26.41 -1.03
C GLY A 402 4.95 -26.20 0.46
N ASP A 403 4.32 -25.20 1.11
CA ASP A 403 4.59 -24.92 2.53
C ASP A 403 4.09 -26.05 3.43
N THR A 404 4.82 -26.37 4.49
CA THR A 404 4.38 -27.37 5.47
C THR A 404 3.12 -26.93 6.22
N ASN A 405 2.88 -25.62 6.35
CA ASN A 405 1.69 -25.07 7.01
C ASN A 405 0.49 -25.10 6.05
N GLU A 406 -0.57 -25.80 6.44
CA GLU A 406 -1.78 -25.97 5.63
C GLU A 406 -2.52 -24.65 5.34
N THR A 407 -2.55 -23.72 6.30
CA THR A 407 -3.20 -22.42 6.11
C THR A 407 -2.49 -21.61 5.04
N ILE A 408 -1.15 -21.64 4.99
CA ILE A 408 -0.38 -20.96 3.93
C ILE A 408 -0.69 -21.57 2.58
N ARG A 409 -0.68 -22.91 2.46
CA ARG A 409 -1.01 -23.58 1.20
C ARG A 409 -2.43 -23.22 0.75
N GLU A 410 -3.39 -23.25 1.67
CA GLU A 410 -4.79 -22.94 1.39
C GLU A 410 -4.98 -21.50 0.90
N GLU A 411 -4.42 -20.52 1.62
CA GLU A 411 -4.53 -19.11 1.25
C GLU A 411 -3.75 -18.81 -0.04
N THR A 412 -2.62 -19.47 -0.28
CA THR A 412 -1.88 -19.36 -1.55
C THR A 412 -2.74 -19.84 -2.72
N VAL A 413 -3.43 -20.97 -2.59
CA VAL A 413 -4.35 -21.49 -3.62
C VAL A 413 -5.49 -20.49 -3.86
N LYS A 414 -6.17 -20.02 -2.81
CA LYS A 414 -7.26 -19.03 -2.95
C LYS A 414 -6.80 -17.75 -3.65
N SER A 415 -5.61 -17.28 -3.31
CA SER A 415 -5.02 -16.05 -3.87
C SER A 415 -4.85 -16.08 -5.39
N CYS A 416 -4.78 -17.28 -5.99
CA CYS A 416 -4.64 -17.46 -7.43
C CYS A 416 -5.83 -16.92 -8.22
N THR A 417 -7.03 -16.89 -7.62
CA THR A 417 -8.22 -16.27 -8.24
C THR A 417 -8.02 -14.78 -8.55
N LEU A 418 -7.24 -14.08 -7.72
CA LEU A 418 -7.00 -12.65 -7.83
C LEU A 418 -5.90 -12.33 -8.84
N ILE A 419 -4.83 -13.13 -8.87
CA ILE A 419 -3.64 -12.83 -9.68
C ILE A 419 -3.71 -13.43 -11.08
N ALA A 420 -4.49 -14.50 -11.31
CA ALA A 420 -4.51 -15.21 -12.59
C ALA A 420 -4.73 -14.29 -13.82
N PRO A 421 -5.62 -13.27 -13.78
CA PRO A 421 -5.77 -12.32 -14.90
C PRO A 421 -4.52 -11.46 -15.17
N LEU A 422 -3.65 -11.33 -14.17
CA LEU A 422 -2.44 -10.52 -14.18
C LEU A 422 -1.19 -11.32 -14.57
N LEU A 423 -1.31 -12.64 -14.76
CA LEU A 423 -0.19 -13.46 -15.20
C LEU A 423 0.04 -13.37 -16.72
N THR A 424 1.23 -13.80 -17.14
CA THR A 424 1.52 -14.07 -18.55
C THR A 424 0.87 -15.38 -18.98
N ASP A 425 0.67 -15.57 -20.30
CA ASP A 425 0.07 -16.81 -20.81
C ASP A 425 0.86 -18.05 -20.42
N ARG A 426 2.21 -17.96 -20.39
CA ARG A 426 3.07 -19.05 -19.93
C ARG A 426 2.86 -19.36 -18.45
N GLN A 427 2.89 -18.35 -17.59
CA GLN A 427 2.72 -18.53 -16.15
C GLN A 427 1.34 -19.09 -15.81
N LEU A 428 0.30 -18.63 -16.49
CA LEU A 428 -1.06 -19.10 -16.29
C LEU A 428 -1.27 -20.52 -16.83
N ASN A 429 -0.93 -20.78 -18.09
CA ASN A 429 -1.27 -22.02 -18.79
C ASN A 429 -0.24 -23.14 -18.66
N ASN A 430 0.88 -22.90 -17.98
CA ASN A 430 1.90 -23.92 -17.71
C ASN A 430 2.21 -23.97 -16.22
N ASP A 431 2.86 -22.93 -15.69
CA ASP A 431 3.44 -22.94 -14.34
C ASP A 431 2.34 -23.11 -13.27
N LEU A 432 1.28 -22.28 -13.32
CA LEU A 432 0.19 -22.33 -12.35
C LEU A 432 -0.64 -23.62 -12.46
N LEU A 433 -0.91 -24.12 -13.66
CA LEU A 433 -1.68 -25.36 -13.84
C LEU A 433 -0.95 -26.57 -13.23
N ARG A 434 0.37 -26.67 -13.39
CA ARG A 434 1.17 -27.73 -12.75
C ARG A 434 1.07 -27.67 -11.22
N LEU A 435 1.10 -26.46 -10.64
CA LEU A 435 0.97 -26.26 -9.20
C LEU A 435 -0.43 -26.63 -8.70
N LEU A 436 -1.48 -26.23 -9.41
CA LEU A 436 -2.86 -26.58 -9.07
C LEU A 436 -3.12 -28.09 -9.21
N ALA A 437 -2.56 -28.75 -10.22
CA ALA A 437 -2.65 -30.20 -10.37
C ALA A 437 -2.07 -30.94 -9.15
N LYS A 438 -0.93 -30.45 -8.62
CA LYS A 438 -0.32 -30.95 -7.37
C LYS A 438 -1.20 -30.66 -6.15
N SER A 439 -1.72 -29.44 -5.99
CA SER A 439 -2.64 -29.07 -4.89
C SER A 439 -3.97 -29.83 -4.91
N GLN A 440 -4.39 -30.32 -6.07
CA GLN A 440 -5.56 -31.20 -6.16
C GLN A 440 -5.34 -32.56 -5.49
N MET A 441 -4.10 -32.92 -5.18
CA MET A 441 -3.71 -34.13 -4.44
C MET A 441 -3.33 -33.83 -2.98
N ASP A 442 -3.56 -32.61 -2.49
CA ASP A 442 -3.18 -32.23 -1.13
C ASP A 442 -3.88 -33.12 -0.08
N PRO A 443 -3.19 -33.52 1.01
CA PRO A 443 -3.81 -34.29 2.09
C PRO A 443 -5.04 -33.59 2.69
N ILE A 444 -5.05 -32.25 2.70
CA ILE A 444 -6.12 -31.46 3.30
C ILE A 444 -7.29 -31.30 2.31
N PRO A 445 -8.50 -31.79 2.66
CA PRO A 445 -9.64 -31.75 1.74
C PRO A 445 -10.12 -30.36 1.34
N THR A 446 -9.96 -29.34 2.20
CA THR A 446 -10.33 -27.96 1.89
C THR A 446 -9.45 -27.40 0.77
N ILE A 447 -8.15 -27.70 0.77
CA ILE A 447 -7.21 -27.29 -0.29
C ILE A 447 -7.59 -27.91 -1.63
N ARG A 448 -7.89 -29.22 -1.67
CA ARG A 448 -8.35 -29.89 -2.90
C ARG A 448 -9.64 -29.26 -3.44
N THR A 449 -10.56 -28.90 -2.53
CA THR A 449 -11.82 -28.23 -2.90
C THR A 449 -11.58 -26.82 -3.44
N ASN A 450 -10.76 -26.01 -2.76
CA ASN A 450 -10.41 -24.66 -3.21
C ASN A 450 -9.66 -24.67 -4.55
N THR A 451 -8.86 -25.71 -4.81
CA THR A 451 -8.17 -25.90 -6.10
C THR A 451 -9.17 -26.01 -7.26
N LEU A 452 -10.28 -26.74 -7.07
CA LEU A 452 -11.36 -26.82 -8.07
C LEU A 452 -12.01 -25.46 -8.30
N VAL A 453 -12.25 -24.69 -7.24
CA VAL A 453 -12.81 -23.34 -7.31
C VAL A 453 -11.90 -22.42 -8.12
N VAL A 454 -10.59 -22.45 -7.86
CA VAL A 454 -9.60 -21.68 -8.62
C VAL A 454 -9.62 -22.09 -10.09
N LEU A 455 -9.57 -23.39 -10.41
CA LEU A 455 -9.59 -23.88 -11.79
C LEU A 455 -10.84 -23.44 -12.55
N ALA A 456 -12.01 -23.47 -11.91
CA ALA A 456 -13.24 -22.96 -12.49
C ALA A 456 -13.19 -21.44 -12.69
N SER A 457 -12.64 -20.70 -11.73
CA SER A 457 -12.52 -19.23 -11.79
C SER A 457 -11.57 -18.76 -12.90
N VAL A 458 -10.49 -19.50 -13.17
CA VAL A 458 -9.51 -19.12 -14.20
C VAL A 458 -9.85 -19.65 -15.59
N ALA A 459 -10.88 -20.50 -15.71
CA ALA A 459 -11.30 -21.12 -16.96
C ALA A 459 -11.42 -20.14 -18.15
N PRO A 460 -11.99 -18.92 -18.00
CA PRO A 460 -12.08 -17.96 -19.11
C PRO A 460 -10.72 -17.51 -19.65
N SER A 461 -9.69 -17.49 -18.80
CA SER A 461 -8.34 -17.03 -19.10
C SER A 461 -7.43 -18.14 -19.65
N LEU A 462 -7.87 -19.40 -19.63
CA LEU A 462 -7.11 -20.52 -20.18
C LEU A 462 -7.12 -20.53 -21.71
N THR A 463 -6.06 -21.06 -22.33
CA THR A 463 -5.98 -21.24 -23.79
C THR A 463 -7.17 -22.07 -24.31
N ALA A 464 -7.90 -21.55 -25.29
CA ALA A 464 -9.16 -22.15 -25.75
C ALA A 464 -9.04 -23.60 -26.23
N SER A 465 -7.91 -23.99 -26.83
CA SER A 465 -7.68 -25.35 -27.33
C SER A 465 -7.46 -26.39 -26.22
N SER A 466 -6.77 -26.03 -25.14
CA SER A 466 -6.47 -26.94 -24.02
C SER A 466 -7.50 -26.87 -22.89
N ARG A 467 -8.23 -25.74 -22.78
CA ARG A 467 -9.21 -25.46 -21.72
C ARG A 467 -10.20 -26.61 -21.48
N PRO A 468 -10.88 -27.19 -22.49
CA PRO A 468 -11.80 -28.30 -22.24
C PRO A 468 -11.10 -29.50 -21.61
N GLY A 469 -9.92 -29.87 -22.12
CA GLY A 469 -9.17 -31.01 -21.62
C GLY A 469 -8.76 -30.84 -20.16
N VAL A 470 -8.16 -29.69 -19.84
CA VAL A 470 -7.70 -29.34 -18.49
C VAL A 470 -8.85 -29.39 -17.48
N LEU A 471 -9.96 -28.70 -17.77
CA LEU A 471 -11.09 -28.61 -16.86
C LEU A 471 -11.77 -29.97 -16.66
N ILE A 472 -11.94 -30.75 -17.73
CA ILE A 472 -12.54 -32.09 -17.64
C ILE A 472 -11.67 -32.99 -16.77
N THR A 473 -10.35 -33.03 -16.99
CA THR A 473 -9.43 -33.82 -16.17
C THR A 473 -9.57 -33.44 -14.69
N ALA A 474 -9.47 -32.16 -14.38
CA ALA A 474 -9.53 -31.68 -13.01
C ALA A 474 -10.88 -32.00 -12.35
N PHE A 475 -12.00 -31.62 -12.96
CA PHE A 475 -13.31 -31.78 -12.34
C PHE A 475 -13.67 -33.27 -12.21
N SER A 476 -13.31 -34.10 -13.19
CA SER A 476 -13.50 -35.55 -13.11
C SER A 476 -12.75 -36.19 -11.96
N LYS A 477 -11.54 -35.68 -11.66
CA LYS A 477 -10.76 -36.12 -10.51
C LYS A 477 -11.43 -35.71 -9.19
N GLY A 478 -11.97 -34.50 -9.12
CA GLY A 478 -12.76 -34.01 -7.98
C GLY A 478 -14.02 -34.83 -7.70
N LEU A 479 -14.70 -35.35 -8.73
CA LEU A 479 -15.87 -36.23 -8.58
C LEU A 479 -15.53 -37.58 -7.94
N LYS A 480 -14.26 -38.01 -7.98
CA LYS A 480 -13.77 -39.25 -7.37
C LYS A 480 -13.23 -39.05 -5.94
N ASP A 481 -13.28 -37.82 -5.41
CA ASP A 481 -12.74 -37.50 -4.09
C ASP A 481 -13.52 -38.19 -2.96
N SER A 482 -12.82 -38.62 -1.91
CA SER A 482 -13.44 -39.21 -0.71
C SER A 482 -14.24 -38.17 0.09
N PHE A 483 -13.87 -36.89 0.00
CA PHE A 483 -14.52 -35.79 0.66
C PHE A 483 -15.72 -35.30 -0.14
N THR A 484 -16.92 -35.47 0.41
CA THR A 484 -18.17 -35.13 -0.29
C THR A 484 -18.26 -33.67 -0.77
N PRO A 485 -17.85 -32.65 0.02
CA PRO A 485 -17.85 -31.27 -0.47
C PRO A 485 -16.97 -31.04 -1.70
N CYS A 486 -15.87 -31.77 -1.86
CA CYS A 486 -15.04 -31.70 -3.06
C CYS A 486 -15.81 -32.20 -4.29
N LYS A 487 -16.53 -33.33 -4.16
CA LYS A 487 -17.41 -33.85 -5.22
C LYS A 487 -18.52 -32.87 -5.61
N LEU A 488 -19.16 -32.24 -4.62
CA LEU A 488 -20.19 -31.22 -4.87
C LEU A 488 -19.62 -30.01 -5.61
N HIS A 489 -18.45 -29.51 -5.20
CA HIS A 489 -17.80 -28.40 -5.90
C HIS A 489 -17.37 -28.78 -7.32
N ALA A 490 -16.94 -30.03 -7.57
CA ALA A 490 -16.64 -30.50 -8.90
C ALA A 490 -17.88 -30.49 -9.82
N LEU A 491 -19.06 -30.90 -9.31
CA LEU A 491 -20.33 -30.78 -10.05
C LEU A 491 -20.68 -29.31 -10.32
N MET A 492 -20.57 -28.44 -9.33
CA MET A 492 -20.77 -26.99 -9.50
C MET A 492 -19.78 -26.37 -10.49
N ALA A 493 -18.53 -26.86 -10.52
CA ALA A 493 -17.53 -26.41 -11.47
C ALA A 493 -17.87 -26.83 -12.90
N PHE A 494 -18.33 -28.07 -13.12
CA PHE A 494 -18.88 -28.50 -14.41
C PHE A 494 -20.08 -27.64 -14.82
N LYS A 495 -20.96 -27.33 -13.88
CA LYS A 495 -22.13 -26.47 -14.11
C LYS A 495 -21.72 -25.08 -14.61
N ASN A 496 -20.81 -24.42 -13.89
CA ASN A 496 -20.38 -23.06 -14.19
C ASN A 496 -19.50 -22.97 -15.45
N ALA A 497 -18.79 -24.05 -15.79
CA ALA A 497 -17.93 -24.11 -16.97
C ALA A 497 -18.64 -24.65 -18.22
N ILE A 498 -19.97 -24.82 -18.20
CA ILE A 498 -20.73 -25.46 -19.29
C ILE A 498 -20.45 -24.81 -20.65
N ASP A 499 -20.27 -23.49 -20.71
CA ASP A 499 -20.01 -22.74 -21.94
C ASP A 499 -18.62 -22.98 -22.52
N HIS A 500 -17.70 -23.54 -21.75
CA HIS A 500 -16.34 -23.87 -22.19
C HIS A 500 -16.22 -25.24 -22.85
N PHE A 501 -17.29 -26.04 -22.83
CA PHE A 501 -17.30 -27.36 -23.45
C PHE A 501 -18.11 -27.37 -24.75
N PRO A 502 -17.50 -27.68 -25.91
CA PRO A 502 -18.23 -27.95 -27.14
C PRO A 502 -19.23 -29.10 -26.98
N PRO A 503 -20.39 -29.07 -27.66
CA PRO A 503 -21.41 -30.12 -27.57
C PRO A 503 -20.88 -31.54 -27.81
N GLU A 504 -19.93 -31.71 -28.74
CA GLU A 504 -19.29 -33.01 -29.03
C GLU A 504 -18.48 -33.51 -27.82
N ILE A 505 -17.79 -32.60 -27.13
CA ILE A 505 -17.02 -32.90 -25.91
C ILE A 505 -17.97 -33.20 -24.74
N CYS A 506 -19.11 -32.50 -24.66
CA CYS A 506 -20.15 -32.78 -23.67
C CYS A 506 -20.62 -34.24 -23.75
N CYS A 507 -20.91 -34.73 -24.96
CA CYS A 507 -21.35 -36.11 -25.21
C CYS A 507 -20.27 -37.14 -24.92
N THR A 508 -19.05 -36.91 -25.42
CA THR A 508 -17.99 -37.93 -25.41
C THR A 508 -17.22 -38.03 -24.10
N ARG A 509 -17.11 -36.93 -23.35
CA ARG A 509 -16.24 -36.86 -22.15
C ARG A 509 -16.96 -36.40 -20.89
N VAL A 510 -17.82 -35.37 -20.97
CA VAL A 510 -18.39 -34.75 -19.76
C VAL A 510 -19.53 -35.59 -19.18
N LEU A 511 -20.53 -35.94 -19.99
CA LEU A 511 -21.69 -36.70 -19.52
C LEU A 511 -21.29 -38.05 -18.91
N GLY A 512 -20.33 -38.75 -19.53
CA GLY A 512 -19.86 -40.05 -19.04
C GLY A 512 -19.30 -40.02 -17.61
N VAL A 513 -18.79 -38.87 -17.16
CA VAL A 513 -18.28 -38.73 -15.79
C VAL A 513 -19.39 -38.29 -14.83
N ILE A 514 -20.28 -37.38 -15.25
CA ILE A 514 -21.41 -36.90 -14.44
C ILE A 514 -22.40 -38.03 -14.13
N THR A 515 -22.67 -38.92 -15.11
CA THR A 515 -23.62 -40.03 -14.93
C THR A 515 -23.21 -40.98 -13.81
N ASN A 516 -21.92 -41.18 -13.58
CA ASN A 516 -21.41 -41.98 -12.47
C ASN A 516 -21.82 -41.42 -11.09
N CYS A 517 -22.07 -40.11 -11.00
CA CYS A 517 -22.47 -39.44 -9.76
C CYS A 517 -23.99 -39.50 -9.51
N LEU A 518 -24.81 -39.85 -10.51
CA LEU A 518 -26.26 -40.00 -10.34
C LEU A 518 -26.63 -41.11 -9.35
N LEU A 519 -25.71 -42.07 -9.15
CA LEU A 519 -25.83 -43.16 -8.19
C LEU A 519 -24.82 -43.06 -7.04
N ASP A 520 -24.30 -41.85 -6.76
CA ASP A 520 -23.38 -41.64 -5.64
C ASP A 520 -24.03 -42.02 -4.29
N LYS A 521 -23.22 -42.52 -3.35
CA LYS A 521 -23.67 -42.91 -2.00
C LYS A 521 -24.35 -41.74 -1.27
N ASN A 522 -23.88 -40.51 -1.48
CA ASN A 522 -24.43 -39.32 -0.85
C ASN A 522 -25.56 -38.71 -1.69
N TYR A 523 -26.75 -38.54 -1.09
CA TYR A 523 -27.91 -38.02 -1.81
C TYR A 523 -27.72 -36.60 -2.36
N ARG A 524 -26.96 -35.73 -1.66
CA ARG A 524 -26.69 -34.36 -2.13
C ARG A 524 -25.89 -34.36 -3.43
N VAL A 525 -24.97 -35.31 -3.57
CA VAL A 525 -24.18 -35.49 -4.79
C VAL A 525 -25.08 -35.96 -5.93
N ARG A 526 -26.01 -36.90 -5.66
CA ARG A 526 -26.98 -37.35 -6.65
C ARG A 526 -27.90 -36.23 -7.12
N ASP A 527 -28.42 -35.43 -6.18
CA ASP A 527 -29.32 -34.32 -6.50
C ASP A 527 -28.62 -33.26 -7.37
N GLU A 528 -27.41 -32.84 -7.00
CA GLU A 528 -26.65 -31.88 -7.80
C GLU A 528 -26.24 -32.50 -9.14
N ALA A 529 -25.83 -33.78 -9.18
CA ALA A 529 -25.43 -34.45 -10.42
C ALA A 529 -26.61 -34.53 -11.41
N ARG A 530 -27.83 -34.76 -10.92
CA ARG A 530 -29.04 -34.74 -11.74
C ARG A 530 -29.28 -33.36 -12.35
N LEU A 531 -29.16 -32.30 -11.55
CA LEU A 531 -29.32 -30.93 -12.05
C LEU A 531 -28.29 -30.60 -13.13
N VAL A 532 -27.02 -30.93 -12.89
CA VAL A 532 -25.95 -30.68 -13.87
C VAL A 532 -26.18 -31.53 -15.13
N PHE A 533 -26.54 -32.81 -14.99
CA PHE A 533 -26.86 -33.68 -16.13
C PHE A 533 -27.98 -33.10 -17.00
N GLU A 534 -29.08 -32.66 -16.39
CA GLU A 534 -30.20 -32.06 -17.11
C GLU A 534 -29.78 -30.80 -17.89
N GLN A 535 -28.93 -29.95 -17.31
CA GLN A 535 -28.42 -28.75 -18.00
C GLN A 535 -27.56 -29.09 -19.22
N TYR A 536 -26.68 -30.08 -19.10
CA TYR A 536 -25.88 -30.54 -20.24
C TYR A 536 -26.74 -31.18 -21.33
N MET A 537 -27.79 -31.92 -20.95
CA MET A 537 -28.75 -32.48 -21.90
C MET A 537 -29.54 -31.40 -22.65
N VAL A 538 -29.94 -30.31 -21.98
CA VAL A 538 -30.57 -29.16 -22.65
C VAL A 538 -29.63 -28.59 -23.71
N LYS A 539 -28.38 -28.29 -23.36
CA LYS A 539 -27.38 -27.79 -24.31
C LYS A 539 -27.18 -28.71 -25.52
N ILE A 540 -27.12 -30.02 -25.30
CA ILE A 540 -26.97 -31.01 -26.37
C ILE A 540 -28.20 -31.03 -27.26
N ASN A 541 -29.41 -31.05 -26.67
CA ASN A 541 -30.67 -31.04 -27.43
C ASN A 541 -30.81 -29.78 -28.29
N ASP A 542 -30.39 -28.63 -27.76
CA ASP A 542 -30.38 -27.36 -28.51
C ASP A 542 -29.45 -27.42 -29.72
N GLU A 543 -28.30 -28.11 -29.63
CA GLU A 543 -27.39 -28.29 -30.76
C GLU A 543 -27.92 -29.33 -31.76
N VAL A 544 -28.45 -30.45 -31.26
CA VAL A 544 -29.09 -31.49 -32.09
C VAL A 544 -30.22 -30.90 -32.93
N ALA A 545 -30.99 -29.96 -32.39
CA ALA A 545 -32.05 -29.28 -33.12
C ALA A 545 -31.55 -28.43 -34.32
N LYS A 546 -30.27 -28.03 -34.33
CA LYS A 546 -29.65 -27.27 -35.42
C LYS A 546 -29.01 -28.16 -36.48
N LEU A 547 -28.76 -29.44 -36.17
CA LEU A 547 -28.15 -30.35 -37.12
C LEU A 547 -29.10 -30.59 -38.31
N PRO A 548 -28.56 -30.60 -39.54
CA PRO A 548 -29.37 -30.79 -40.74
C PRO A 548 -30.02 -32.17 -40.72
N ARG A 549 -31.26 -32.23 -41.18
CA ARG A 549 -31.93 -33.48 -41.54
C ARG A 549 -31.94 -33.56 -43.06
N ASP A 550 -31.12 -34.43 -43.65
CA ASP A 550 -31.17 -34.70 -45.08
C ASP A 550 -32.25 -35.77 -45.34
N PRO A 551 -33.33 -35.47 -46.07
CA PRO A 551 -34.34 -36.48 -46.42
C PRO A 551 -33.76 -37.68 -47.19
N LYS A 552 -32.58 -37.54 -47.80
CA LYS A 552 -31.88 -38.65 -48.46
C LYS A 552 -31.27 -39.63 -47.47
N ASP A 553 -30.97 -39.22 -46.24
CA ASP A 553 -30.50 -40.11 -45.20
C ASP A 553 -31.61 -41.07 -44.76
N ASP A 554 -32.87 -40.59 -44.73
CA ASP A 554 -34.04 -41.41 -44.43
C ASP A 554 -34.26 -42.48 -45.53
N GLU A 555 -34.21 -42.08 -46.81
CA GLU A 555 -34.33 -43.00 -47.94
C GLU A 555 -33.17 -44.03 -47.98
N ALA A 556 -31.94 -43.58 -47.70
CA ALA A 556 -30.77 -44.46 -47.66
C ALA A 556 -30.83 -45.46 -46.50
N PHE A 557 -31.34 -45.04 -45.33
CA PHE A 557 -31.55 -45.91 -44.18
C PHE A 557 -32.61 -46.98 -44.45
N ASP A 558 -33.73 -46.61 -45.08
CA ASP A 558 -34.78 -47.55 -45.48
C ASP A 558 -34.25 -48.60 -46.47
N ILE A 559 -33.43 -48.19 -47.44
CA ILE A 559 -32.77 -49.12 -48.38
C ILE A 559 -31.82 -50.08 -47.65
N GLN A 560 -31.03 -49.59 -46.69
CA GLN A 560 -30.13 -50.43 -45.89
C GLN A 560 -30.90 -51.43 -45.01
N LEU A 561 -32.02 -51.03 -44.43
CA LEU A 561 -32.91 -51.91 -43.66
C LEU A 561 -33.49 -53.03 -44.53
N ILE A 562 -33.93 -52.69 -45.74
CA ILE A 562 -34.45 -53.67 -46.71
C ILE A 562 -33.34 -54.64 -47.13
N ASP A 563 -32.14 -54.16 -47.44
CA ASP A 563 -31.01 -55.01 -47.84
C ASP A 563 -30.54 -55.92 -46.69
N ALA A 564 -30.50 -55.43 -45.45
CA ALA A 564 -30.17 -56.22 -44.26
C ALA A 564 -31.24 -57.30 -43.94
N ALA A 565 -32.52 -56.97 -44.08
CA ALA A 565 -33.62 -57.94 -43.94
C ALA A 565 -33.55 -59.03 -45.02
N THR A 566 -33.21 -58.64 -46.25
CA THR A 566 -33.06 -59.56 -47.39
C THR A 566 -31.87 -60.51 -47.21
N LYS A 567 -30.75 -60.02 -46.66
CA LYS A 567 -29.53 -60.82 -46.41
C LYS A 567 -29.61 -61.75 -45.19
N SER A 568 -30.45 -61.43 -44.20
CA SER A 568 -30.61 -62.24 -42.98
C SER A 568 -31.66 -63.36 -43.11
N GLY A 569 -32.37 -63.44 -44.23
CA GLY A 569 -33.39 -64.47 -44.48
C GLY A 569 -34.66 -64.32 -43.63
N ALA A 570 -34.82 -63.19 -42.92
CA ALA A 570 -36.05 -62.86 -42.23
C ALA A 570 -37.12 -62.42 -43.25
N LYS A 571 -38.35 -62.96 -43.13
CA LYS A 571 -39.46 -62.54 -44.00
C LYS A 571 -39.74 -61.04 -43.79
N PRO A 572 -39.94 -60.27 -44.87
CA PRO A 572 -40.24 -58.85 -44.75
C PRO A 572 -41.60 -58.70 -44.06
N VAL A 573 -41.66 -57.88 -43.01
CA VAL A 573 -42.91 -57.49 -42.36
C VAL A 573 -43.71 -56.66 -43.36
N GLU A 574 -44.91 -57.12 -43.70
CA GLU A 574 -45.83 -56.39 -44.57
C GLU A 574 -46.22 -55.05 -43.91
N SER A 575 -46.02 -53.96 -44.65
CA SER A 575 -46.28 -52.55 -44.31
C SER A 575 -45.14 -51.81 -43.57
N PRO A 576 -44.46 -50.85 -44.26
CA PRO A 576 -43.52 -49.90 -43.64
C PRO A 576 -44.11 -49.09 -42.47
N GLY A 577 -45.44 -48.95 -42.41
CA GLY A 577 -46.12 -48.17 -41.37
C GLY A 577 -46.14 -48.85 -39.98
N THR A 578 -46.08 -50.18 -39.91
CA THR A 578 -46.29 -50.92 -38.66
C THR A 578 -45.03 -50.94 -37.79
N PHE A 579 -43.83 -51.01 -38.39
CA PHE A 579 -42.56 -50.97 -37.66
C PHE A 579 -42.33 -49.59 -36.99
N MET A 580 -42.61 -48.50 -37.73
CA MET A 580 -42.58 -47.13 -37.21
C MET A 580 -43.64 -46.87 -36.12
N SER A 581 -44.81 -47.50 -36.22
CA SER A 581 -45.87 -47.40 -35.20
C SER A 581 -45.53 -48.13 -33.90
N LEU A 582 -44.77 -49.24 -33.97
CA LEU A 582 -44.31 -49.98 -32.79
C LEU A 582 -43.20 -49.24 -32.03
N MET A 583 -42.30 -48.52 -32.72
CA MET A 583 -41.31 -47.66 -32.06
C MET A 583 -41.89 -46.36 -31.52
N LYS A 584 -42.87 -45.74 -32.18
CA LYS A 584 -43.52 -44.51 -31.69
C LYS A 584 -44.49 -44.74 -30.51
N GLY A 585 -44.94 -45.97 -30.30
CA GLY A 585 -45.92 -46.34 -29.26
C GLY A 585 -45.37 -46.45 -27.82
N SER A 586 -44.06 -46.34 -27.59
CA SER A 586 -43.47 -46.61 -26.27
C SER A 586 -42.94 -45.38 -25.50
N MET A 587 -43.16 -44.14 -25.97
CA MET A 587 -42.59 -42.95 -25.31
C MET A 587 -43.58 -41.88 -24.85
N ASN A 588 -44.89 -42.16 -24.83
CA ASN A 588 -45.86 -41.22 -24.25
C ASN A 588 -46.84 -41.89 -23.29
N ASN A 589 -46.44 -42.05 -22.02
CA ASN A 589 -47.36 -41.75 -20.93
C ASN A 589 -46.65 -41.47 -19.59
N ARG A 590 -46.74 -40.19 -19.19
CA ARG A 590 -47.03 -39.66 -17.85
C ARG A 590 -46.31 -40.27 -16.63
N MET A 591 -45.36 -39.48 -16.09
CA MET A 591 -45.18 -39.34 -14.65
C MET A 591 -46.52 -38.98 -14.00
N VAL A 592 -47.14 -39.96 -13.31
CA VAL A 592 -48.15 -39.72 -12.28
C VAL A 592 -47.69 -40.47 -11.04
N ILE A 593 -47.53 -39.72 -9.97
CA ILE A 593 -47.29 -40.19 -8.61
C ILE A 593 -48.48 -41.06 -8.18
N SER A 594 -48.24 -42.35 -7.95
CA SER A 594 -49.11 -43.18 -7.13
C SER A 594 -48.36 -44.44 -6.70
N THR A 595 -48.08 -44.51 -5.40
CA THR A 595 -47.70 -45.73 -4.67
C THR A 595 -48.72 -46.85 -4.89
N PRO A 596 -48.27 -48.12 -5.02
CA PRO A 596 -49.10 -49.27 -4.67
C PRO A 596 -48.51 -50.09 -3.51
N PRO A 597 -49.36 -50.81 -2.75
CA PRO A 597 -48.96 -51.57 -1.57
C PRO A 597 -48.47 -52.99 -1.90
N LEU A 598 -47.86 -53.61 -0.89
CA LEU A 598 -47.41 -55.00 -0.82
C LEU A 598 -48.56 -56.02 -0.94
N ASP A 599 -48.24 -57.13 -1.61
CA ASP A 599 -48.63 -58.55 -1.40
C ASP A 599 -48.66 -59.25 -2.77
N SER A 600 -48.27 -60.51 -3.02
CA SER A 600 -47.69 -61.60 -2.25
C SER A 600 -47.22 -62.70 -3.24
N ARG A 601 -46.18 -63.45 -2.85
CA ARG A 601 -45.77 -64.83 -3.22
C ARG A 601 -46.15 -65.47 -4.58
N THR A 602 -45.11 -65.94 -5.28
CA THR A 602 -44.75 -67.32 -5.71
C THR A 602 -43.85 -67.16 -6.94
N GLY A 603 -42.69 -67.79 -7.13
CA GLY A 603 -42.12 -69.03 -6.62
C GLY A 603 -41.71 -69.88 -7.83
N SER A 604 -40.55 -69.63 -8.45
CA SER A 604 -39.93 -70.57 -9.39
C SER A 604 -38.41 -70.38 -9.47
N THR A 605 -37.74 -71.47 -9.12
CA THR A 605 -36.32 -71.79 -9.14
C THR A 605 -35.76 -71.80 -10.56
N VAL A 606 -34.59 -71.19 -10.79
CA VAL A 606 -33.74 -71.51 -11.95
C VAL A 606 -32.28 -71.67 -11.53
N LEU A 607 -31.82 -72.87 -11.85
CA LEU A 607 -30.49 -73.50 -11.86
C LEU A 607 -29.27 -72.58 -12.02
N LEU A 608 -28.31 -72.80 -11.12
CA LEU A 608 -26.90 -72.44 -11.21
C LEU A 608 -26.23 -73.20 -12.37
N VAL A 609 -25.60 -72.46 -13.28
CA VAL A 609 -24.54 -72.95 -14.16
C VAL A 609 -23.40 -71.95 -14.09
N ALA A 610 -22.26 -72.39 -13.55
CA ALA A 610 -21.00 -71.67 -13.59
C ALA A 610 -20.25 -72.00 -14.90
N PRO A 611 -19.51 -71.03 -15.45
CA PRO A 611 -18.32 -71.34 -16.23
C PRO A 611 -17.05 -70.87 -15.50
N THR A 612 -16.10 -71.79 -15.45
CA THR A 612 -14.71 -71.64 -15.02
C THR A 612 -13.82 -71.01 -16.10
N GLN A 613 -12.66 -70.50 -15.65
CA GLN A 613 -11.43 -70.13 -16.39
C GLN A 613 -11.46 -68.76 -17.10
N GLU A 614 -10.41 -67.94 -17.10
CA GLU A 614 -8.99 -68.16 -16.82
C GLU A 614 -8.32 -66.80 -16.54
N ALA A 615 -7.44 -66.72 -15.55
CA ALA A 615 -6.68 -65.53 -15.22
C ALA A 615 -5.39 -65.48 -16.06
N SER A 616 -5.25 -64.47 -16.91
CA SER A 616 -3.96 -64.07 -17.48
C SER A 616 -3.55 -62.72 -16.88
N ARG A 617 -2.54 -62.77 -16.00
CA ARG A 617 -1.83 -61.59 -15.50
C ARG A 617 -0.91 -61.08 -16.59
N LEU A 618 -1.20 -59.90 -17.13
CA LEU A 618 -0.23 -59.05 -17.82
C LEU A 618 0.13 -57.91 -16.88
N SER A 619 1.35 -57.94 -16.37
CA SER A 619 1.99 -56.82 -15.68
C SER A 619 2.47 -55.83 -16.74
N LEU A 620 1.83 -54.68 -16.81
CA LEU A 620 2.37 -53.48 -17.44
C LEU A 620 2.54 -52.46 -16.31
N ASP A 621 3.80 -52.15 -15.99
CA ASP A 621 4.15 -50.94 -15.28
C ASP A 621 3.80 -49.75 -16.19
N GLU A 622 2.55 -49.33 -16.17
CA GLU A 622 2.13 -48.05 -16.75
C GLU A 622 2.45 -46.95 -15.76
N ALA A 623 3.38 -46.07 -16.14
CA ALA A 623 3.48 -44.75 -15.54
C ALA A 623 2.08 -44.12 -15.58
N VAL A 624 1.55 -43.77 -14.41
CA VAL A 624 0.20 -43.23 -14.26
C VAL A 624 0.15 -41.87 -14.95
N ASP A 625 -0.38 -41.83 -16.18
CA ASP A 625 -0.75 -40.59 -16.86
C ASP A 625 -1.72 -39.82 -15.94
N ASP A 626 -1.26 -38.68 -15.43
CA ASP A 626 -2.03 -37.87 -14.49
C ASP A 626 -3.18 -37.10 -15.17
N GLY A 627 -3.28 -37.22 -16.51
CA GLY A 627 -4.33 -36.69 -17.36
C GLY A 627 -4.20 -35.18 -17.63
N TRP A 628 -3.13 -34.54 -17.15
CA TRP A 628 -2.89 -33.11 -17.36
C TRP A 628 -2.07 -32.80 -18.62
N GLY A 629 -1.44 -33.81 -19.21
CA GLY A 629 -0.66 -33.65 -20.44
C GLY A 629 0.65 -32.89 -20.26
N PHE A 630 1.16 -32.85 -19.02
CA PHE A 630 2.49 -32.30 -18.70
C PHE A 630 3.35 -33.40 -18.09
N ASP A 631 4.59 -33.55 -18.55
CA ASP A 631 5.58 -34.38 -17.86
C ASP A 631 5.83 -33.77 -16.47
N MET A 632 5.31 -34.45 -15.44
CA MET A 632 5.46 -34.07 -14.02
C MET A 632 6.87 -34.32 -13.47
N GLU A 633 7.76 -34.91 -14.26
CA GLU A 633 9.14 -35.25 -13.88
C GLU A 633 10.07 -34.03 -13.79
N ASP A 634 9.68 -32.88 -14.32
CA ASP A 634 10.42 -31.63 -14.10
C ASP A 634 9.99 -31.00 -12.76
N GLU A 635 10.75 -31.28 -11.70
CA GLU A 635 10.72 -30.45 -10.50
C GLU A 635 11.04 -29.00 -10.88
N ILE A 636 10.06 -28.11 -10.69
CA ILE A 636 10.34 -26.68 -10.58
C ILE A 636 11.13 -26.53 -9.27
N GLU A 637 12.45 -26.63 -9.35
CA GLU A 637 13.32 -26.29 -8.23
C GLU A 637 13.00 -24.84 -7.83
N ALA A 638 12.39 -24.66 -6.65
CA ALA A 638 12.37 -23.37 -6.00
C ALA A 638 13.82 -22.86 -5.94
N PRO A 639 14.10 -21.56 -6.13
CA PRO A 639 15.46 -21.05 -6.07
C PRO A 639 16.01 -21.30 -4.66
N VAL A 640 16.80 -22.37 -4.52
CA VAL A 640 17.60 -22.61 -3.33
C VAL A 640 18.67 -21.53 -3.34
N ILE A 641 18.55 -20.57 -2.44
CA ILE A 641 19.65 -19.66 -2.11
C ILE A 641 20.75 -20.54 -1.50
N LYS A 642 21.66 -21.04 -2.35
CA LYS A 642 22.88 -21.70 -1.90
C LYS A 642 23.73 -20.63 -1.21
N PRO A 643 24.14 -20.81 0.06
CA PRO A 643 25.13 -19.92 0.65
C PRO A 643 26.39 -19.97 -0.21
N VAL A 644 26.85 -18.80 -0.66
CA VAL A 644 28.10 -18.65 -1.40
C VAL A 644 29.23 -19.23 -0.55
N PRO A 645 29.99 -20.24 -1.04
CA PRO A 645 31.15 -20.71 -0.31
C PRO A 645 32.23 -19.65 -0.36
N THR A 646 32.55 -19.08 0.80
CA THR A 646 33.71 -18.22 0.99
C THR A 646 34.96 -19.00 0.59
N LYS A 647 35.67 -18.51 -0.44
CA LYS A 647 36.98 -19.05 -0.82
C LYS A 647 37.96 -18.83 0.32
N THR A 648 38.18 -19.84 1.14
CA THR A 648 39.30 -19.91 2.08
C THR A 648 40.56 -20.21 1.28
N ALA A 649 41.51 -19.26 1.31
CA ALA A 649 42.84 -19.45 0.76
C ALA A 649 43.57 -20.57 1.52
N VAL A 650 44.10 -21.53 0.76
CA VAL A 650 44.93 -22.63 1.27
C VAL A 650 46.36 -22.12 1.43
N VAL A 651 46.85 -22.09 2.67
CA VAL A 651 48.28 -21.94 3.00
C VAL A 651 48.86 -23.34 3.31
N PRO A 652 50.08 -23.69 2.86
CA PRO A 652 50.59 -25.06 2.96
C PRO A 652 50.99 -25.42 4.41
N LYS A 653 50.65 -26.64 4.83
CA LYS A 653 51.08 -27.21 6.12
C LYS A 653 52.45 -27.87 5.99
N THR A 654 53.45 -27.34 6.68
CA THR A 654 54.67 -28.08 7.06
C THR A 654 54.55 -28.49 8.53
N ARG A 655 54.72 -29.78 8.79
CA ARG A 655 54.51 -30.44 10.09
C ARG A 655 55.85 -30.58 10.82
N MET A 656 55.97 -30.04 12.03
CA MET A 656 56.94 -30.51 13.03
C MET A 656 56.24 -30.66 14.39
N LYS A 657 56.42 -31.83 15.01
CA LYS A 657 55.95 -32.20 16.35
C LYS A 657 57.06 -31.88 17.37
N LEU A 658 56.70 -31.43 18.59
CA LEU A 658 57.05 -32.08 19.88
C LEU A 658 56.69 -31.23 21.13
N GLN A 659 55.83 -31.83 21.98
CA GLN A 659 55.79 -31.90 23.45
C GLN A 659 55.73 -30.65 24.40
N PRO A 660 55.12 -30.81 25.60
CA PRO A 660 54.62 -29.70 26.43
C PRO A 660 55.61 -29.27 27.54
N LYS A 661 55.66 -27.96 27.85
CA LYS A 661 56.33 -27.42 29.05
C LYS A 661 55.50 -26.33 29.74
N LYS A 662 55.59 -26.34 31.07
CA LYS A 662 54.89 -25.52 32.07
C LYS A 662 55.42 -24.07 32.16
N ALA A 663 54.46 -23.18 32.47
CA ALA A 663 54.46 -21.97 33.31
C ALA A 663 55.63 -20.96 33.28
N ASN A 664 55.30 -19.66 33.15
CA ASN A 664 55.57 -18.69 34.23
C ASN A 664 54.75 -17.40 34.09
N VAL A 665 54.25 -16.94 35.24
CA VAL A 665 53.55 -15.67 35.50
C VAL A 665 54.57 -14.68 36.05
N SER A 666 54.64 -13.46 35.51
CA SER A 666 55.48 -12.38 36.04
C SER A 666 54.61 -11.34 36.77
N LYS A 667 54.93 -11.13 38.05
CA LYS A 667 54.41 -10.08 38.94
C LYS A 667 55.06 -8.73 38.61
N LEU A 668 54.29 -7.64 38.74
CA LEU A 668 54.83 -6.30 39.00
C LEU A 668 54.47 -5.92 40.45
N ASN A 669 55.44 -5.34 41.16
CA ASN A 669 55.38 -4.98 42.57
C ASN A 669 55.72 -3.49 42.66
N LEU A 670 54.86 -2.66 43.25
CA LEU A 670 55.22 -1.30 43.69
C LEU A 670 54.46 -0.96 44.98
N ASN A 671 55.22 -0.44 45.94
CA ASN A 671 54.94 -0.27 47.37
C ASN A 671 53.78 0.69 47.68
N LEU A 672 53.03 0.34 48.72
CA LEU A 672 52.14 1.21 49.49
C LEU A 672 52.87 1.59 50.78
N ASP A 673 53.12 2.87 50.99
CA ASP A 673 53.34 3.44 52.32
C ASP A 673 52.15 4.34 52.65
N MET A 674 51.58 4.09 53.82
CA MET A 674 50.45 4.79 54.41
C MET A 674 50.91 6.07 55.10
N GLU A 675 50.09 7.11 55.04
CA GLU A 675 49.96 8.05 56.16
C GLU A 675 48.49 8.51 56.24
N ASP A 676 47.91 8.21 57.39
CA ASP A 676 46.58 8.62 57.86
C ASP A 676 46.53 10.15 58.02
N ASP A 677 45.38 10.78 57.70
CA ASP A 677 44.86 11.78 58.62
C ASP A 677 43.35 11.97 58.46
N SER A 678 42.65 11.67 59.54
CA SER A 678 41.22 11.88 59.75
C SER A 678 40.98 13.22 60.43
N GLY A 679 40.04 14.03 59.95
CA GLY A 679 39.63 15.25 60.64
C GLY A 679 38.21 15.70 60.28
N TRP A 680 37.27 15.38 61.17
CA TRP A 680 35.91 15.92 61.20
C TRP A 680 35.93 17.43 61.53
N GLY A 681 34.97 18.19 60.97
CA GLY A 681 34.70 19.57 61.38
C GLY A 681 33.38 20.11 60.81
N ASP A 682 32.43 20.33 61.71
CA ASP A 682 31.13 20.98 61.49
C ASP A 682 31.22 22.45 61.04
N GLY A 683 30.17 22.95 60.37
CA GLY A 683 29.74 24.35 60.55
C GLY A 683 29.35 25.13 59.29
N TRP A 684 28.06 25.54 59.30
CA TRP A 684 27.36 26.60 58.52
C TRP A 684 26.64 26.22 57.24
#